data_AF-A0A5C6NKQ6-F1
#
_entry.id   AF-A0A5C6NKQ6-F1
#
_cell.length_a   1.000
_cell.length_b   1.000
_cell.length_c   1.000
_cell.angle_alpha   90.00
_cell.angle_beta   90.00
_cell.angle_gamma   90.00
#
_symmetry.space_group_name_H-M   'P 1'
#
loop_
_entity.id
_entity.type
_entity.pdbx_description
1 polymer ?
#
loop_
_entity_poly.entity_id
_entity_poly.type
_entity_poly.pdbx_seq_one_letter_code
_entity_poly.pdbx_strand_id
1 'polypeptide(L)'
;MWQAAFLIVVTSFSSTLARPNLKPLSIEMVNYINKLNTTWMAGRNFHNIEYRYVQKLCGTLLKGPKLPIMIQYAGGFKLPRQFDSREQWPNCPTLKEIRDQGSCGSCWAFGASEAMSDRICIHSNAKISVELSAEDLLSCCESCGMGCNGGYPSAAWDFWTKNGLVSGGLYDSHIGCRPYTIPPCEHHVNGSRPSCSGEGGETPQCVYRCEAGYTPSYKQDKHYGKTSYSVSSDEDDIKHEIYKNGPVEGAFTVYEDFVLYKTGVYQHVTGSALGGHAIKILGWGEENGIPYWLCANSWNTDWGNNGFELHWPSYTHRSCQHSRSFRSDFHESTMEGEGRVLWMKYGSLLPLLVLVLALWFRPPQDAVLDDRLDAVLSSLLRAERKVGINTADRPRVAIGFGGCVDLIVDGVMLLNKMGLTPANQPHHHDYIENEVQLAQSFAYFFAPGAAAERFMLNETLFNELVEASRDIPGNRWTVGGNAPVMAGRMATEGCDVLLGGSFSPDFTDVLSQHITVAGNEVEEPDIHLILEYPSGASWGQYTSRRANRYIVHSDDHNPYLSSMEDFATKLEEFEPDLLVVGGLQMMDNFPFQAGERKALLSHLAELLSSSSPKIGVHFEMASFVEESIMEDLLQYVVPHADSLGMNEQELPNLLSLLKGTNITVLSDPNPRVATVLDQMREVYRILNKCYKDAVREGNTGGTKVKLLTRLHVHTLAFQAIIVKHGSQWKNTMSATAKASLTANRHVCGSNDIDTTKARLIMDDSFSVSRQEGSQRIPLEETKPVSCWAEDDYEICVAPVLVCTEVYQTAGGGDNVSAAGLVLQI
;
A
#
# COMPACT_ATOMS: atom_id res chain seq x y z
N MET A 1 -24.21 -51.51 -20.10
CA MET A 1 -23.83 -50.09 -19.90
C MET A 1 -22.65 -49.93 -18.93
N TRP A 2 -22.64 -50.53 -17.74
CA TRP A 2 -21.58 -50.30 -16.74
C TRP A 2 -20.14 -50.71 -17.11
N GLN A 3 -19.92 -51.77 -17.91
CA GLN A 3 -18.57 -52.16 -18.31
C GLN A 3 -17.88 -51.18 -19.28
N ALA A 4 -18.65 -50.45 -20.09
CA ALA A 4 -18.11 -49.42 -20.99
C ALA A 4 -17.64 -48.18 -20.20
N ALA A 5 -18.40 -47.78 -19.18
CA ALA A 5 -18.05 -46.66 -18.31
C ALA A 5 -16.73 -46.92 -17.53
N PHE A 6 -16.54 -48.14 -17.02
CA PHE A 6 -15.32 -48.49 -16.28
C PHE A 6 -14.06 -48.48 -17.18
N LEU A 7 -14.17 -48.96 -18.42
CA LEU A 7 -13.09 -48.89 -19.41
C LEU A 7 -12.75 -47.45 -19.79
N ILE A 8 -13.76 -46.59 -20.01
CA ILE A 8 -13.56 -45.16 -20.29
C ILE A 8 -12.85 -44.49 -19.11
N VAL A 9 -13.31 -44.72 -17.86
CA VAL A 9 -12.67 -44.13 -16.67
C VAL A 9 -11.23 -44.59 -16.50
N VAL A 10 -10.94 -45.89 -16.63
CA VAL A 10 -9.55 -46.41 -16.52
C VAL A 10 -8.66 -45.88 -17.65
N THR A 11 -9.14 -45.81 -18.90
CA THR A 11 -8.35 -45.20 -19.99
C THR A 11 -8.11 -43.71 -19.76
N SER A 12 -9.10 -42.96 -19.24
CA SER A 12 -8.95 -41.55 -18.92
C SER A 12 -7.95 -41.31 -17.78
N PHE A 13 -7.90 -42.19 -16.76
CA PHE A 13 -6.94 -42.12 -15.66
C PHE A 13 -5.52 -42.55 -16.04
N SER A 14 -5.35 -43.50 -16.98
CA SER A 14 -4.03 -43.82 -17.52
C SER A 14 -3.48 -42.74 -18.46
N SER A 15 -4.33 -41.93 -19.10
CA SER A 15 -3.90 -40.83 -19.96
C SER A 15 -3.59 -39.51 -19.23
N THR A 16 -4.12 -39.27 -18.02
CA THR A 16 -3.95 -37.99 -17.31
C THR A 16 -2.76 -37.93 -16.33
N LEU A 17 -2.01 -39.02 -16.16
CA LEU A 17 -0.83 -39.07 -15.26
C LEU A 17 0.49 -39.43 -15.96
N ALA A 18 0.50 -39.62 -17.28
CA ALA A 18 1.71 -39.77 -18.07
C ALA A 18 2.10 -38.44 -18.75
N ARG A 19 2.75 -37.52 -18.02
CA ARG A 19 3.47 -36.41 -18.68
C ARG A 19 4.55 -37.04 -19.58
N PRO A 20 4.65 -36.68 -20.87
CA PRO A 20 5.68 -37.25 -21.74
C PRO A 20 7.06 -36.86 -21.23
N ASN A 21 7.98 -37.83 -21.13
CA ASN A 21 9.37 -37.58 -20.77
C ASN A 21 10.12 -37.01 -21.99
N LEU A 22 9.89 -35.73 -22.25
CA LEU A 22 10.49 -34.96 -23.33
C LEU A 22 11.93 -34.63 -22.93
N LYS A 23 12.90 -34.97 -23.78
CA LYS A 23 14.29 -34.54 -23.56
C LYS A 23 14.36 -33.01 -23.70
N PRO A 24 15.07 -32.28 -22.84
CA PRO A 24 15.30 -30.85 -23.03
C PRO A 24 15.95 -30.57 -24.38
N LEU A 25 15.64 -29.42 -24.98
CA LEU A 25 16.16 -28.95 -26.27
C LEU A 25 15.84 -29.86 -27.49
N SER A 26 14.96 -30.86 -27.31
CA SER A 26 14.66 -31.86 -28.34
C SER A 26 13.64 -31.38 -29.38
N ILE A 27 13.63 -32.01 -30.56
CA ILE A 27 12.63 -31.68 -31.60
C ILE A 27 11.24 -32.19 -31.20
N GLU A 28 11.20 -33.25 -30.39
CA GLU A 28 10.02 -33.79 -29.74
C GLU A 28 9.39 -32.76 -28.79
N MET A 29 10.19 -32.01 -28.04
CA MET A 29 9.73 -30.93 -27.16
C MET A 29 9.18 -29.74 -27.96
N VAL A 30 9.90 -29.29 -29.01
CA VAL A 30 9.41 -28.27 -29.95
C VAL A 30 8.07 -28.67 -30.58
N ASN A 31 7.98 -29.91 -31.09
CA ASN A 31 6.78 -30.45 -31.72
C ASN A 31 5.62 -30.66 -30.71
N TYR A 32 5.92 -30.85 -29.44
CA TYR A 32 4.93 -30.93 -28.37
C TYR A 32 4.35 -29.54 -28.07
N ILE A 33 5.22 -28.54 -27.82
CA ILE A 33 4.81 -27.15 -27.53
C ILE A 33 3.96 -26.60 -28.68
N ASN A 34 4.43 -26.70 -29.92
CA ASN A 34 3.71 -26.21 -31.11
C ASN A 34 2.38 -26.95 -31.40
N LYS A 35 2.08 -28.06 -30.70
CA LYS A 35 0.77 -28.74 -30.75
C LYS A 35 -0.20 -28.30 -29.65
N LEU A 36 0.27 -27.63 -28.60
CA LEU A 36 -0.56 -27.19 -27.48
C LEU A 36 -1.38 -25.92 -27.77
N ASN A 37 -1.26 -25.35 -28.98
CA ASN A 37 -1.88 -24.08 -29.37
C ASN A 37 -1.52 -22.93 -28.41
N THR A 38 -0.22 -22.84 -28.10
CA THR A 38 0.37 -21.81 -27.25
C THR A 38 0.39 -20.44 -27.92
N THR A 39 0.52 -19.41 -27.09
CA THR A 39 0.68 -17.99 -27.47
C THR A 39 2.03 -17.66 -28.09
N TRP A 40 2.94 -18.63 -28.17
CA TRP A 40 4.29 -18.51 -28.69
C TRP A 40 4.66 -19.74 -29.50
N MET A 41 5.60 -19.57 -30.43
CA MET A 41 6.18 -20.64 -31.23
C MET A 41 7.52 -21.09 -30.67
N ALA A 42 7.63 -22.39 -30.44
CA ALA A 42 8.89 -23.04 -30.14
C ALA A 42 9.66 -23.35 -31.43
N GLY A 43 10.98 -23.26 -31.37
CA GLY A 43 11.91 -23.66 -32.42
C GLY A 43 13.23 -24.14 -31.83
N ARG A 44 14.05 -24.81 -32.64
CA ARG A 44 15.43 -25.10 -32.21
C ARG A 44 16.24 -23.82 -32.20
N ASN A 45 16.63 -23.42 -31.00
CA ASN A 45 17.73 -22.50 -30.79
C ASN A 45 19.04 -23.31 -30.70
N PHE A 46 19.34 -23.83 -29.53
CA PHE A 46 20.58 -24.54 -29.24
C PHE A 46 20.73 -25.86 -30.05
N HIS A 47 21.91 -26.04 -30.64
CA HIS A 47 22.27 -27.23 -31.42
C HIS A 47 23.54 -27.89 -30.84
N ASN A 48 23.48 -29.20 -30.52
CA ASN A 48 24.62 -30.03 -30.10
C ASN A 48 25.44 -29.55 -28.88
N ILE A 49 24.87 -28.70 -28.03
CA ILE A 49 25.49 -28.19 -26.80
C ILE A 49 25.10 -28.99 -25.55
N GLU A 50 25.99 -29.01 -24.56
CA GLU A 50 25.77 -29.55 -23.23
C GLU A 50 24.67 -28.78 -22.48
N TYR A 51 23.71 -29.48 -21.87
CA TYR A 51 22.65 -28.88 -21.06
C TYR A 51 23.18 -27.93 -19.96
N ARG A 52 24.32 -28.29 -19.35
CA ARG A 52 25.03 -27.47 -18.35
C ARG A 52 25.51 -26.11 -18.87
N TYR A 53 25.74 -25.97 -20.17
CA TYR A 53 26.15 -24.70 -20.77
C TYR A 53 25.01 -23.67 -20.71
N VAL A 54 23.77 -24.08 -21.01
CA VAL A 54 22.58 -23.22 -20.88
C VAL A 54 22.39 -22.74 -19.44
N GLN A 55 22.59 -23.63 -18.47
CA GLN A 55 22.48 -23.30 -17.05
C GLN A 55 23.51 -22.25 -16.61
N LYS A 56 24.70 -22.20 -17.24
CA LYS A 56 25.72 -21.16 -16.97
C LYS A 56 25.34 -19.79 -17.53
N LEU A 57 24.60 -19.72 -18.65
CA LEU A 57 24.11 -18.44 -19.18
C LEU A 57 23.04 -17.82 -18.26
N CYS A 58 22.30 -18.66 -17.54
CA CYS A 58 21.32 -18.28 -16.51
C CYS A 58 22.01 -17.84 -15.20
N GLY A 59 22.70 -16.71 -15.26
CA GLY A 59 23.56 -16.18 -14.20
C GLY A 59 22.88 -15.40 -13.07
N THR A 60 21.55 -15.38 -12.95
CA THR A 60 20.89 -14.59 -11.90
C THR A 60 20.59 -15.42 -10.65
N LEU A 61 21.09 -14.97 -9.51
CA LEU A 61 20.83 -15.58 -8.22
C LEU A 61 19.54 -14.99 -7.62
N LEU A 62 18.43 -15.71 -7.76
CA LEU A 62 17.08 -15.23 -7.41
C LEU A 62 16.79 -15.03 -5.91
N LYS A 63 17.75 -15.29 -5.02
CA LYS A 63 17.62 -15.16 -3.55
C LYS A 63 18.61 -14.16 -2.97
N GLY A 64 18.75 -13.00 -3.62
CA GLY A 64 19.70 -11.96 -3.22
C GLY A 64 19.27 -11.10 -2.02
N PRO A 65 20.17 -10.19 -1.57
CA PRO A 65 19.82 -9.15 -0.62
C PRO A 65 18.64 -8.33 -1.13
N LYS A 66 17.81 -7.80 -0.22
CA LYS A 66 16.60 -7.04 -0.59
C LYS A 66 16.85 -5.55 -0.48
N LEU A 67 16.67 -4.83 -1.58
CA LEU A 67 16.61 -3.37 -1.56
C LEU A 67 15.25 -2.91 -0.98
N PRO A 68 15.19 -1.74 -0.31
CA PRO A 68 13.93 -1.16 0.17
C PRO A 68 12.88 -1.11 -0.95
N ILE A 69 11.63 -1.46 -0.67
CA ILE A 69 10.57 -1.39 -1.69
C ILE A 69 10.09 0.06 -1.78
N MET A 70 10.25 0.69 -2.95
CA MET A 70 9.65 1.99 -3.23
C MET A 70 8.17 1.78 -3.54
N ILE A 71 7.32 2.06 -2.55
CA ILE A 71 5.87 2.11 -2.71
C ILE A 71 5.51 3.47 -3.31
N GLN A 72 5.68 3.59 -4.63
CA GLN A 72 4.94 4.61 -5.39
C GLN A 72 3.62 3.97 -5.79
N TYR A 73 2.51 4.35 -5.16
CA TYR A 73 1.20 3.98 -5.69
C TYR A 73 1.10 4.48 -7.14
N ALA A 74 0.74 3.59 -8.07
CA ALA A 74 0.28 3.96 -9.41
C ALA A 74 -1.08 4.68 -9.34
N GLY A 75 -1.11 5.87 -8.71
CA GLY A 75 -2.32 6.60 -8.34
C GLY A 75 -3.09 7.08 -9.56
N GLY A 76 -4.09 6.31 -9.98
CA GLY A 76 -5.09 6.69 -10.99
C GLY A 76 -4.58 6.90 -12.43
N PHE A 77 -3.26 6.84 -12.67
CA PHE A 77 -2.69 7.02 -14.00
C PHE A 77 -3.20 5.92 -14.94
N LYS A 78 -4.00 6.32 -15.95
CA LYS A 78 -4.44 5.44 -17.03
C LYS A 78 -3.26 5.19 -17.98
N LEU A 79 -2.37 4.30 -17.55
CA LEU A 79 -1.23 3.83 -18.33
C LEU A 79 -1.73 3.29 -19.68
N PRO A 80 -1.04 3.59 -20.80
CA PRO A 80 -1.49 3.14 -22.11
C PRO A 80 -1.47 1.61 -22.19
N ARG A 81 -2.32 1.02 -23.05
CA ARG A 81 -2.35 -0.45 -23.25
C ARG A 81 -1.02 -1.03 -23.75
N GLN A 82 -0.24 -0.20 -24.44
CA GLN A 82 1.10 -0.50 -24.89
C GLN A 82 2.01 0.69 -24.60
N PHE A 83 3.26 0.41 -24.26
CA PHE A 83 4.30 1.41 -24.02
C PHE A 83 5.64 0.82 -24.44
N ASP A 84 6.45 1.63 -25.10
CA ASP A 84 7.83 1.29 -25.45
C ASP A 84 8.72 2.49 -25.13
N SER A 85 9.69 2.30 -24.23
CA SER A 85 10.66 3.34 -23.88
C SER A 85 11.39 3.91 -25.11
N ARG A 86 11.60 3.10 -26.16
CA ARG A 86 12.26 3.50 -27.42
C ARG A 86 11.44 4.51 -28.23
N GLU A 87 10.12 4.48 -28.09
CA GLU A 87 9.19 5.42 -28.73
C GLU A 87 9.02 6.69 -27.88
N GLN A 88 8.97 6.55 -26.55
CA GLN A 88 8.84 7.67 -25.62
C GLN A 88 10.12 8.54 -25.53
N TRP A 89 11.30 7.92 -25.59
CA TRP A 89 12.60 8.61 -25.50
C TRP A 89 13.49 8.31 -26.72
N PRO A 90 13.08 8.70 -27.94
CA PRO A 90 13.73 8.30 -29.18
C PRO A 90 15.16 8.84 -29.35
N ASN A 91 15.50 9.88 -28.58
CA ASN A 91 16.81 10.54 -28.53
C ASN A 91 17.82 9.82 -27.62
N CYS A 92 17.42 8.74 -26.93
CA CYS A 92 18.32 7.90 -26.13
C CYS A 92 18.69 6.64 -26.91
N PRO A 93 19.89 6.57 -27.53
CA PRO A 93 20.25 5.50 -28.46
C PRO A 93 20.39 4.13 -27.78
N THR A 94 20.87 4.10 -26.53
CA THR A 94 21.10 2.90 -25.72
C THR A 94 19.84 2.03 -25.54
N LEU A 95 18.65 2.63 -25.61
CA LEU A 95 17.37 1.93 -25.54
C LEU A 95 17.15 0.94 -26.70
N LYS A 96 17.86 1.12 -27.82
CA LYS A 96 17.74 0.31 -29.03
C LYS A 96 18.83 -0.75 -29.14
N GLU A 97 19.80 -0.75 -28.23
CA GLU A 97 20.87 -1.74 -28.19
C GLU A 97 20.39 -3.03 -27.55
N ILE A 98 20.68 -4.14 -28.22
CA ILE A 98 20.70 -5.49 -27.64
C ILE A 98 22.17 -5.82 -27.41
N ARG A 99 22.54 -6.06 -26.15
CA ARG A 99 23.91 -6.44 -25.80
C ARG A 99 24.08 -7.96 -25.73
N ASP A 100 25.32 -8.42 -25.75
CA ASP A 100 25.67 -9.84 -25.79
C ASP A 100 26.55 -10.16 -24.57
N GLN A 101 26.07 -11.07 -23.71
CA GLN A 101 26.77 -11.52 -22.50
C GLN A 101 27.93 -12.48 -22.79
N GLY A 102 28.06 -12.95 -24.03
CA GLY A 102 29.03 -13.98 -24.41
C GLY A 102 28.85 -15.26 -23.59
N SER A 103 29.90 -16.07 -23.47
CA SER A 103 29.85 -17.37 -22.77
C SER A 103 29.74 -17.30 -21.24
N CYS A 104 29.51 -16.11 -20.68
CA CYS A 104 29.54 -15.79 -19.27
C CYS A 104 28.14 -15.69 -18.66
N GLY A 105 27.95 -16.08 -17.39
CA GLY A 105 26.70 -15.88 -16.64
C GLY A 105 26.52 -14.44 -16.14
N SER A 106 26.69 -13.45 -17.01
CA SER A 106 26.71 -12.01 -16.69
C SER A 106 25.39 -11.28 -16.92
N CYS A 107 24.28 -11.97 -17.24
CA CYS A 107 22.96 -11.37 -17.45
C CYS A 107 22.53 -10.37 -16.35
N TRP A 108 22.86 -10.63 -15.08
CA TRP A 108 22.62 -9.75 -13.93
C TRP A 108 23.42 -8.43 -13.98
N ALA A 109 24.57 -8.41 -14.67
CA ALA A 109 25.35 -7.20 -14.90
C ALA A 109 24.87 -6.46 -16.17
N PHE A 110 24.43 -7.19 -17.20
CA PHE A 110 23.86 -6.58 -18.41
C PHE A 110 22.50 -5.93 -18.15
N GLY A 111 21.54 -6.64 -17.55
CA GLY A 111 20.22 -6.10 -17.21
C GLY A 111 20.30 -4.84 -16.35
N ALA A 112 21.16 -4.86 -15.33
CA ALA A 112 21.52 -3.70 -14.52
C ALA A 112 22.14 -2.56 -15.34
N SER A 113 23.33 -2.77 -15.93
CA SER A 113 24.10 -1.71 -16.60
C SER A 113 23.35 -1.06 -17.78
N GLU A 114 22.58 -1.83 -18.55
CA GLU A 114 21.74 -1.31 -19.62
C GLU A 114 20.62 -0.39 -19.09
N ALA A 115 19.84 -0.87 -18.11
CA ALA A 115 18.76 -0.08 -17.52
C ALA A 115 19.29 1.19 -16.85
N MET A 116 20.46 1.12 -16.21
CA MET A 116 21.14 2.29 -15.64
C MET A 116 21.58 3.30 -16.73
N SER A 117 22.15 2.81 -17.84
CA SER A 117 22.55 3.63 -19.00
C SER A 117 21.37 4.39 -19.59
N ASP A 118 20.27 3.67 -19.83
CA ASP A 118 19.02 4.20 -20.36
C ASP A 118 18.44 5.28 -19.43
N ARG A 119 18.42 5.01 -18.12
CA ARG A 119 17.93 5.96 -17.10
C ARG A 119 18.81 7.21 -16.97
N ILE A 120 20.13 7.12 -17.18
CA ILE A 120 21.00 8.32 -17.23
C ILE A 120 20.61 9.21 -18.43
N CYS A 121 20.37 8.61 -19.59
CA CYS A 121 19.93 9.37 -20.77
C CYS A 121 18.54 9.99 -20.58
N ILE A 122 17.58 9.21 -20.08
CA ILE A 122 16.21 9.66 -19.84
C ILE A 122 16.17 10.81 -18.82
N HIS A 123 16.78 10.64 -17.64
CA HIS A 123 16.75 11.67 -16.60
C HIS A 123 17.63 12.90 -16.90
N SER A 124 18.62 12.79 -17.79
CA SER A 124 19.35 13.96 -18.31
C SER A 124 18.60 14.69 -19.44
N ASN A 125 17.43 14.20 -19.85
CA ASN A 125 16.69 14.65 -21.04
C ASN A 125 17.57 14.63 -22.31
N ALA A 126 18.17 13.47 -22.57
CA ALA A 126 19.11 13.17 -23.65
C ALA A 126 20.40 14.03 -23.70
N LYS A 127 20.74 14.76 -22.62
CA LYS A 127 21.98 15.54 -22.53
C LYS A 127 23.22 14.70 -22.22
N ILE A 128 23.04 13.55 -21.58
CA ILE A 128 24.11 12.61 -21.20
C ILE A 128 23.69 11.22 -21.68
N SER A 129 24.20 10.80 -22.84
CA SER A 129 24.13 9.41 -23.30
C SER A 129 25.45 8.74 -22.94
N VAL A 130 25.41 7.73 -22.07
CA VAL A 130 26.60 6.96 -21.68
C VAL A 130 26.23 5.48 -21.56
N GLU A 131 27.11 4.66 -22.10
CA GLU A 131 27.06 3.21 -21.93
C GLU A 131 27.81 2.86 -20.65
N LEU A 132 27.15 2.33 -19.62
CA LEU A 132 27.83 1.88 -18.41
C LEU A 132 28.45 0.50 -18.61
N SER A 133 29.65 0.33 -18.06
CA SER A 133 30.47 -0.85 -18.23
C SER A 133 29.89 -2.06 -17.47
N ALA A 134 29.29 -2.98 -18.22
CA ALA A 134 28.96 -4.32 -17.74
C ALA A 134 30.22 -5.06 -17.26
N GLU A 135 31.38 -4.79 -17.87
CA GLU A 135 32.69 -5.34 -17.49
C GLU A 135 33.14 -4.86 -16.10
N ASP A 136 33.04 -3.56 -15.80
CA ASP A 136 33.39 -2.98 -14.49
C ASP A 136 32.48 -3.53 -13.40
N LEU A 137 31.17 -3.63 -13.67
CA LEU A 137 30.20 -4.23 -12.76
C LEU A 137 30.47 -5.73 -12.53
N LEU A 138 30.72 -6.49 -13.59
CA LEU A 138 30.96 -7.94 -13.56
C LEU A 138 32.26 -8.31 -12.84
N SER A 139 33.34 -7.55 -13.07
CA SER A 139 34.69 -7.88 -12.60
C SER A 139 35.03 -7.26 -11.25
N CYS A 140 34.53 -6.05 -10.94
CA CYS A 140 34.94 -5.28 -9.76
C CYS A 140 33.91 -5.23 -8.62
N CYS A 141 32.68 -5.76 -8.79
CA CYS A 141 31.71 -5.83 -7.70
C CYS A 141 31.80 -7.16 -6.93
N GLU A 142 32.68 -7.21 -5.93
CA GLU A 142 32.89 -8.40 -5.07
C GLU A 142 31.63 -8.81 -4.29
N SER A 143 30.78 -7.84 -3.91
CA SER A 143 29.49 -8.10 -3.22
C SER A 143 28.36 -8.53 -4.15
N CYS A 144 28.53 -8.41 -5.48
CA CYS A 144 27.47 -8.74 -6.43
C CYS A 144 27.32 -10.23 -6.67
N GLY A 145 28.33 -11.06 -6.37
CA GLY A 145 28.27 -12.50 -6.52
C GLY A 145 29.58 -13.08 -7.05
N MET A 146 29.48 -14.09 -7.92
CA MET A 146 30.60 -14.88 -8.44
C MET A 146 30.91 -14.56 -9.91
N GLY A 147 30.65 -13.33 -10.33
CA GLY A 147 30.90 -12.83 -11.69
C GLY A 147 30.18 -13.65 -12.75
N CYS A 148 30.95 -14.32 -13.62
CA CYS A 148 30.43 -15.22 -14.66
C CYS A 148 29.76 -16.50 -14.14
N ASN A 149 29.88 -16.81 -12.85
CA ASN A 149 29.15 -17.90 -12.19
C ASN A 149 27.88 -17.40 -11.48
N GLY A 150 27.51 -16.15 -11.75
CA GLY A 150 26.23 -15.55 -11.41
C GLY A 150 26.27 -14.54 -10.27
N GLY A 151 25.24 -13.70 -10.21
CA GLY A 151 25.17 -12.58 -9.28
C GLY A 151 23.76 -12.10 -8.97
N TYR A 152 23.69 -11.13 -8.07
CA TYR A 152 22.50 -10.56 -7.49
C TYR A 152 22.24 -9.17 -8.10
N PRO A 153 21.14 -8.98 -8.87
CA PRO A 153 20.70 -7.68 -9.37
C PRO A 153 20.70 -6.59 -8.28
N SER A 154 20.31 -6.93 -7.05
CA SER A 154 20.13 -5.94 -5.98
C SER A 154 21.45 -5.37 -5.51
N ALA A 155 22.47 -6.22 -5.44
CA ALA A 155 23.83 -5.79 -5.17
C ALA A 155 24.43 -5.00 -6.34
N ALA A 156 24.02 -5.26 -7.59
CA ALA A 156 24.43 -4.47 -8.74
C ALA A 156 23.91 -3.03 -8.70
N TRP A 157 22.62 -2.84 -8.40
CA TRP A 157 22.05 -1.49 -8.19
C TRP A 157 22.64 -0.81 -6.95
N ASP A 158 22.91 -1.54 -5.87
CA ASP A 158 23.59 -1.00 -4.68
C ASP A 158 25.04 -0.60 -4.97
N PHE A 159 25.78 -1.39 -5.76
CA PHE A 159 27.14 -1.05 -6.18
C PHE A 159 27.16 0.19 -7.08
N TRP A 160 26.17 0.37 -7.95
CA TRP A 160 26.05 1.59 -8.75
C TRP A 160 25.78 2.85 -7.90
N THR A 161 25.02 2.74 -6.80
CA THR A 161 24.82 3.89 -5.89
C THR A 161 26.06 4.17 -5.04
N LYS A 162 26.69 3.11 -4.52
CA LYS A 162 27.81 3.18 -3.57
C LYS A 162 29.15 3.43 -4.24
N ASN A 163 29.56 2.56 -5.15
CA ASN A 163 30.90 2.53 -5.74
C ASN A 163 30.96 3.19 -7.12
N GLY A 164 29.82 3.24 -7.82
CA GLY A 164 29.68 3.79 -9.16
C GLY A 164 30.28 2.89 -10.25
N LEU A 165 29.91 3.14 -11.50
CA LEU A 165 30.36 2.40 -12.68
C LEU A 165 31.03 3.33 -13.68
N VAL A 166 32.12 2.88 -14.29
CA VAL A 166 32.72 3.61 -15.42
C VAL A 166 31.94 3.35 -16.71
N SER A 167 32.17 4.15 -17.74
CA SER A 167 31.63 3.89 -19.07
C SER A 167 32.28 2.67 -19.73
N GLY A 168 31.55 1.99 -20.62
CA GLY A 168 32.03 0.80 -21.31
C GLY A 168 30.97 0.18 -22.22
N GLY A 169 31.30 0.05 -23.49
CA GLY A 169 30.44 -0.58 -24.50
C GLY A 169 30.70 -2.08 -24.69
N LEU A 170 30.22 -2.59 -25.82
CA LEU A 170 30.36 -3.99 -26.21
C LEU A 170 31.81 -4.40 -26.50
N TYR A 171 32.00 -5.71 -26.65
CA TYR A 171 33.27 -6.29 -27.10
C TYR A 171 33.79 -5.65 -28.38
N ASP A 172 35.09 -5.32 -28.39
CA ASP A 172 35.81 -4.68 -29.51
C ASP A 172 35.22 -3.33 -29.98
N SER A 173 34.34 -2.70 -29.18
CA SER A 173 33.73 -1.41 -29.53
C SER A 173 34.68 -0.22 -29.32
N HIS A 174 35.65 -0.35 -28.42
CA HIS A 174 36.46 0.75 -27.88
C HIS A 174 35.65 1.95 -27.34
N ILE A 175 34.38 1.73 -26.97
CA ILE A 175 33.51 2.76 -26.39
C ILE A 175 33.66 2.77 -24.87
N GLY A 176 33.95 3.94 -24.32
CA GLY A 176 34.05 4.16 -22.88
C GLY A 176 35.36 3.68 -22.25
N CYS A 177 35.44 3.80 -20.93
CA CYS A 177 36.63 3.46 -20.15
C CYS A 177 36.95 1.96 -20.14
N ARG A 178 35.94 1.09 -20.00
CA ARG A 178 36.07 -0.38 -19.89
C ARG A 178 35.06 -1.12 -20.79
N PRO A 179 35.34 -1.28 -22.10
CA PRO A 179 34.55 -2.16 -22.97
C PRO A 179 34.52 -3.61 -22.47
N TYR A 180 33.51 -4.38 -22.88
CA TYR A 180 33.37 -5.78 -22.52
C TYR A 180 34.49 -6.65 -23.09
N THR A 181 35.06 -7.57 -22.28
CA THR A 181 36.24 -8.35 -22.71
C THR A 181 35.93 -9.75 -23.23
N ILE A 182 34.71 -10.24 -23.01
CA ILE A 182 34.29 -11.59 -23.45
C ILE A 182 33.64 -11.48 -24.84
N PRO A 183 34.10 -12.26 -25.84
CA PRO A 183 33.61 -12.13 -27.21
C PRO A 183 32.16 -12.63 -27.35
N PRO A 184 31.35 -11.98 -28.23
CA PRO A 184 30.04 -12.48 -28.61
C PRO A 184 30.18 -13.79 -29.38
N CYS A 185 29.28 -14.74 -29.16
CA CYS A 185 29.35 -16.05 -29.82
C CYS A 185 27.95 -16.60 -30.12
N GLU A 186 27.87 -17.54 -31.07
CA GLU A 186 26.61 -18.20 -31.39
C GLU A 186 26.27 -19.23 -30.32
N HIS A 187 25.45 -18.80 -29.36
CA HIS A 187 24.84 -19.65 -28.36
C HIS A 187 23.67 -20.49 -28.91
N HIS A 188 22.98 -19.98 -29.95
CA HIS A 188 21.56 -20.28 -30.19
C HIS A 188 21.14 -20.50 -31.64
N VAL A 189 22.01 -20.31 -32.64
CA VAL A 189 21.73 -20.61 -34.06
C VAL A 189 23.06 -20.87 -34.78
N ASN A 190 23.02 -21.28 -36.05
CA ASN A 190 24.16 -21.07 -36.94
C ASN A 190 24.03 -19.66 -37.53
N GLY A 191 24.59 -18.67 -36.83
CA GLY A 191 24.61 -17.26 -37.23
C GLY A 191 25.97 -16.82 -37.82
N SER A 192 26.27 -15.53 -37.73
CA SER A 192 27.50 -14.92 -38.25
C SER A 192 28.64 -14.86 -37.23
N ARG A 193 28.39 -15.12 -35.95
CA ARG A 193 29.41 -15.14 -34.89
C ARG A 193 30.13 -16.50 -34.84
N PRO A 194 31.31 -16.61 -34.21
CA PRO A 194 31.91 -17.92 -33.94
C PRO A 194 31.04 -18.74 -32.97
N SER A 195 31.02 -20.06 -33.11
CA SER A 195 30.39 -20.94 -32.11
C SER A 195 31.09 -20.79 -30.75
N CYS A 196 30.30 -20.74 -29.68
CA CYS A 196 30.84 -20.64 -28.33
C CYS A 196 31.70 -21.86 -27.99
N SER A 197 32.97 -21.66 -27.63
CA SER A 197 33.95 -22.75 -27.36
C SER A 197 33.68 -23.54 -26.06
N GLY A 198 32.62 -23.21 -25.32
CA GLY A 198 32.29 -23.82 -24.03
C GLY A 198 33.26 -23.43 -22.90
N GLU A 199 34.16 -22.48 -23.14
CA GLU A 199 35.17 -22.02 -22.20
C GLU A 199 34.56 -21.38 -20.95
N GLY A 200 34.49 -22.20 -19.90
CA GLY A 200 34.94 -21.82 -18.56
C GLY A 200 34.01 -20.90 -17.76
N GLY A 201 33.77 -19.69 -18.26
CA GLY A 201 33.20 -18.60 -17.48
C GLY A 201 34.14 -18.15 -16.36
N GLU A 202 35.44 -18.00 -16.65
CA GLU A 202 36.34 -17.28 -15.74
C GLU A 202 35.99 -15.80 -15.80
N THR A 203 35.62 -15.22 -14.66
CA THR A 203 35.36 -13.79 -14.56
C THR A 203 36.64 -13.01 -14.89
N PRO A 204 36.61 -12.04 -15.82
CA PRO A 204 37.74 -11.17 -16.09
C PRO A 204 38.25 -10.50 -14.81
N GLN A 205 39.56 -10.31 -14.70
CA GLN A 205 40.15 -9.66 -13.54
C GLN A 205 39.68 -8.20 -13.46
N CYS A 206 39.34 -7.73 -12.26
CA CYS A 206 39.05 -6.31 -12.04
C CYS A 206 40.29 -5.45 -12.37
N VAL A 207 40.09 -4.40 -13.17
CA VAL A 207 41.16 -3.51 -13.64
C VAL A 207 40.74 -2.05 -13.45
N TYR A 208 41.31 -1.39 -12.45
CA TYR A 208 41.05 0.00 -12.06
C TYR A 208 41.74 1.05 -12.98
N ARG A 209 41.71 0.83 -14.30
CA ARG A 209 42.23 1.75 -15.33
C ARG A 209 41.41 1.61 -16.61
N CYS A 210 41.25 2.70 -17.36
CA CYS A 210 40.61 2.66 -18.66
C CYS A 210 41.51 2.04 -19.74
N GLU A 211 40.92 1.72 -20.89
CA GLU A 211 41.65 1.34 -22.10
C GLU A 211 42.67 2.42 -22.53
N ALA A 212 43.77 1.99 -23.16
CA ALA A 212 44.84 2.88 -23.59
C ALA A 212 44.34 3.86 -24.67
N GLY A 213 44.48 5.16 -24.40
CA GLY A 213 43.99 6.23 -25.28
C GLY A 213 42.65 6.83 -24.85
N TYR A 214 41.93 6.19 -23.92
CA TYR A 214 40.71 6.76 -23.34
C TYR A 214 41.02 7.89 -22.34
N THR A 215 40.18 8.92 -22.33
CA THR A 215 40.12 9.96 -21.28
C THR A 215 38.64 10.29 -21.04
N PRO A 216 38.19 10.52 -19.79
CA PRO A 216 38.97 10.78 -18.57
C PRO A 216 39.53 9.52 -17.88
N SER A 217 40.17 9.65 -16.71
CA SER A 217 40.71 8.51 -15.96
C SER A 217 39.61 7.69 -15.27
N TYR A 218 39.89 6.42 -14.94
CA TYR A 218 38.92 5.49 -14.32
C TYR A 218 38.17 6.06 -13.11
N LYS A 219 38.83 6.85 -12.24
CA LYS A 219 38.18 7.48 -11.08
C LYS A 219 37.29 8.68 -11.44
N GLN A 220 37.59 9.36 -12.55
CA GLN A 220 36.84 10.52 -13.05
C GLN A 220 35.66 10.10 -13.93
N ASP A 221 35.73 8.90 -14.52
CA ASP A 221 34.71 8.32 -15.37
C ASP A 221 33.58 7.61 -14.61
N LYS A 222 33.59 7.64 -13.27
CA LYS A 222 32.58 6.96 -12.43
C LYS A 222 31.25 7.72 -12.42
N HIS A 223 30.19 7.03 -12.83
CA HIS A 223 28.80 7.46 -12.77
C HIS A 223 28.06 6.75 -11.62
N TYR A 224 27.16 7.44 -10.91
CA TYR A 224 26.55 6.95 -9.67
C TYR A 224 25.01 7.05 -9.61
N GLY A 225 24.38 6.04 -9.02
CA GLY A 225 22.99 6.09 -8.52
C GLY A 225 22.86 6.79 -7.14
N LYS A 226 21.66 7.19 -6.70
CA LYS A 226 21.30 7.88 -5.43
C LYS A 226 20.93 6.91 -4.35
N THR A 227 19.97 6.08 -4.70
CA THR A 227 19.10 5.36 -3.77
C THR A 227 18.57 4.17 -4.55
N SER A 228 19.10 3.00 -4.25
CA SER A 228 18.70 1.73 -4.83
C SER A 228 17.42 1.24 -4.12
N TYR A 229 16.45 0.75 -4.88
CA TYR A 229 15.15 0.27 -4.37
C TYR A 229 14.60 -0.84 -5.25
N SER A 230 13.79 -1.72 -4.66
CA SER A 230 12.91 -2.61 -5.42
C SER A 230 11.61 -1.88 -5.77
N VAL A 231 11.00 -2.21 -6.90
CA VAL A 231 9.55 -1.97 -7.12
C VAL A 231 8.79 -3.22 -6.66
N SER A 232 7.51 -3.03 -6.34
CA SER A 232 6.58 -4.10 -6.03
C SER A 232 6.56 -5.18 -7.13
N SER A 233 6.07 -6.38 -6.80
CA SER A 233 5.73 -7.39 -7.81
C SER A 233 4.39 -7.11 -8.50
N ASP A 234 3.75 -5.98 -8.18
CA ASP A 234 2.52 -5.52 -8.82
C ASP A 234 2.80 -5.03 -10.25
N GLU A 235 1.91 -5.41 -11.17
CA GLU A 235 2.08 -5.12 -12.59
C GLU A 235 1.97 -3.62 -12.88
N ASP A 236 1.05 -2.90 -12.24
CA ASP A 236 0.82 -1.48 -12.52
C ASP A 236 1.90 -0.61 -11.86
N ASP A 237 2.46 -1.00 -10.70
CA ASP A 237 3.64 -0.35 -10.12
C ASP A 237 4.87 -0.47 -11.05
N ILE A 238 5.11 -1.64 -11.65
CA ILE A 238 6.21 -1.85 -12.60
C ILE A 238 5.99 -1.03 -13.87
N LYS A 239 4.77 -1.05 -14.45
CA LYS A 239 4.44 -0.21 -15.61
C LYS A 239 4.59 1.28 -15.30
N HIS A 240 4.16 1.73 -14.13
CA HIS A 240 4.27 3.13 -13.71
C HIS A 240 5.74 3.56 -13.56
N GLU A 241 6.60 2.72 -12.98
CA GLU A 241 8.03 2.99 -12.91
C GLU A 241 8.66 3.10 -14.30
N ILE A 242 8.37 2.16 -15.20
CA ILE A 242 8.84 2.21 -16.60
C ILE A 242 8.36 3.48 -17.31
N TYR A 243 7.08 3.81 -17.18
CA TYR A 243 6.44 4.97 -17.82
C TYR A 243 7.08 6.30 -17.41
N LYS A 244 7.44 6.42 -16.13
CA LYS A 244 7.87 7.67 -15.49
C LYS A 244 9.38 7.86 -15.53
N ASN A 245 10.14 6.78 -15.31
CA ASN A 245 11.58 6.82 -15.06
C ASN A 245 12.41 6.04 -16.09
N GLY A 246 11.78 5.32 -17.02
CA GLY A 246 12.47 4.50 -18.01
C GLY A 246 12.71 3.05 -17.58
N PRO A 247 13.45 2.27 -18.38
CA PRO A 247 13.56 0.82 -18.24
C PRO A 247 13.94 0.31 -16.85
N VAL A 248 13.55 -0.94 -16.61
CA VAL A 248 13.66 -1.60 -15.31
C VAL A 248 14.42 -2.92 -15.46
N GLU A 249 15.18 -3.34 -14.44
CA GLU A 249 15.74 -4.69 -14.43
C GLU A 249 14.71 -5.66 -13.82
N GLY A 250 14.43 -6.74 -14.56
CA GLY A 250 13.58 -7.84 -14.12
C GLY A 250 14.36 -9.15 -14.03
N ALA A 251 14.15 -9.91 -12.96
CA ALA A 251 14.70 -11.26 -12.79
C ALA A 251 13.58 -12.32 -12.82
N PHE A 252 13.83 -13.45 -13.48
CA PHE A 252 12.87 -14.56 -13.56
C PHE A 252 13.54 -15.94 -13.63
N THR A 253 12.78 -17.00 -13.38
CA THR A 253 13.23 -18.38 -13.56
C THR A 253 13.11 -18.80 -15.02
N VAL A 254 14.22 -19.18 -15.63
CA VAL A 254 14.23 -19.81 -16.96
C VAL A 254 13.88 -21.29 -16.84
N TYR A 255 13.06 -21.78 -17.75
CA TYR A 255 12.63 -23.18 -17.86
C TYR A 255 13.11 -23.80 -19.18
N GLU A 256 13.21 -25.12 -19.24
CA GLU A 256 13.69 -25.85 -20.42
C GLU A 256 12.94 -25.53 -21.73
N ASP A 257 11.66 -25.12 -21.66
CA ASP A 257 10.87 -24.69 -22.82
C ASP A 257 11.14 -23.24 -23.25
N PHE A 258 11.39 -22.31 -22.32
CA PHE A 258 11.84 -20.95 -22.65
C PHE A 258 13.05 -20.94 -23.59
N VAL A 259 13.93 -21.92 -23.42
CA VAL A 259 15.15 -22.09 -24.23
C VAL A 259 14.85 -22.42 -25.71
N LEU A 260 13.60 -22.75 -26.03
CA LEU A 260 13.10 -22.99 -27.37
C LEU A 260 12.28 -21.81 -27.94
N TYR A 261 12.14 -20.69 -27.21
CA TYR A 261 11.37 -19.54 -27.64
C TYR A 261 11.91 -18.93 -28.96
N LYS A 262 10.99 -18.61 -29.88
CA LYS A 262 11.27 -17.85 -31.12
C LYS A 262 10.40 -16.60 -31.23
N THR A 263 9.08 -16.72 -31.17
CA THR A 263 8.15 -15.60 -31.39
C THR A 263 6.85 -15.75 -30.58
N GLY A 264 6.09 -14.66 -30.47
CA GLY A 264 4.82 -14.57 -29.73
C GLY A 264 5.04 -14.28 -28.24
N VAL A 265 4.02 -14.46 -27.41
CA VAL A 265 4.10 -14.19 -25.97
C VAL A 265 4.46 -15.47 -25.20
N TYR A 266 5.65 -15.53 -24.60
CA TYR A 266 6.12 -16.72 -23.89
C TYR A 266 5.25 -17.06 -22.66
N GLN A 267 4.92 -18.35 -22.54
CA GLN A 267 4.22 -18.98 -21.42
C GLN A 267 4.84 -20.36 -21.13
N HIS A 268 5.27 -20.61 -19.89
CA HIS A 268 5.77 -21.91 -19.48
C HIS A 268 4.68 -22.99 -19.54
N VAL A 269 4.94 -24.09 -20.24
CA VAL A 269 4.04 -25.22 -20.43
C VAL A 269 4.68 -26.58 -20.13
N THR A 270 6.02 -26.71 -20.20
CA THR A 270 6.69 -28.00 -19.93
C THR A 270 8.18 -27.87 -19.60
N GLY A 271 8.73 -28.89 -18.94
CA GLY A 271 10.14 -28.96 -18.57
C GLY A 271 10.49 -28.36 -17.20
N SER A 272 11.73 -28.58 -16.79
CA SER A 272 12.28 -28.20 -15.49
C SER A 272 12.77 -26.75 -15.45
N ALA A 273 12.97 -26.21 -14.25
CA ALA A 273 13.71 -24.95 -14.06
C ALA A 273 15.21 -25.15 -14.32
N LEU A 274 15.82 -24.20 -15.03
CA LEU A 274 17.23 -24.22 -15.44
C LEU A 274 18.14 -23.37 -14.55
N GLY A 275 17.67 -22.18 -14.19
CA GLY A 275 18.40 -21.15 -13.45
C GLY A 275 17.59 -19.84 -13.40
N GLY A 276 18.17 -18.81 -12.80
CA GLY A 276 17.62 -17.45 -12.88
C GLY A 276 18.26 -16.68 -14.04
N HIS A 277 17.49 -15.80 -14.66
CA HIS A 277 17.98 -14.88 -15.70
C HIS A 277 17.48 -13.47 -15.43
N ALA A 278 18.26 -12.48 -15.87
CA ALA A 278 17.97 -11.06 -15.73
C ALA A 278 17.93 -10.39 -17.09
N ILE A 279 17.00 -9.45 -17.22
CA ILE A 279 16.61 -8.79 -18.45
C ILE A 279 16.30 -7.32 -18.19
N LYS A 280 16.44 -6.51 -19.22
CA LYS A 280 15.92 -5.13 -19.22
C LYS A 280 14.49 -5.15 -19.77
N ILE A 281 13.52 -4.73 -18.97
CA ILE A 281 12.14 -4.54 -19.41
C ILE A 281 11.99 -3.09 -19.91
N LEU A 282 11.66 -2.94 -21.18
CA LEU A 282 11.54 -1.67 -21.90
C LEU A 282 10.12 -1.09 -21.88
N GLY A 283 9.13 -1.92 -21.57
CA GLY A 283 7.72 -1.55 -21.68
C GLY A 283 6.80 -2.77 -21.67
N TRP A 284 5.59 -2.60 -22.18
CA TRP A 284 4.56 -3.62 -22.23
C TRP A 284 3.66 -3.43 -23.45
N GLY A 285 2.86 -4.45 -23.78
CA GLY A 285 1.86 -4.37 -24.85
C GLY A 285 0.83 -5.48 -24.71
N GLU A 286 0.02 -5.69 -25.75
CA GLU A 286 -1.01 -6.72 -25.81
C GLU A 286 -1.02 -7.35 -27.21
N GLU A 287 -0.85 -8.66 -27.31
CA GLU A 287 -0.90 -9.39 -28.59
C GLU A 287 -2.11 -10.34 -28.55
N ASN A 288 -3.05 -10.26 -29.50
CA ASN A 288 -4.23 -11.15 -29.55
C ASN A 288 -5.06 -11.22 -28.24
N GLY A 289 -5.16 -10.12 -27.47
CA GLY A 289 -5.85 -10.07 -26.18
C GLY A 289 -4.98 -10.45 -24.98
N ILE A 290 -3.67 -10.64 -25.19
CA ILE A 290 -2.74 -11.25 -24.23
C ILE A 290 -1.65 -10.20 -23.89
N PRO A 291 -1.79 -9.44 -22.77
CA PRO A 291 -0.74 -8.56 -22.26
C PRO A 291 0.63 -9.21 -22.09
N TYR A 292 1.70 -8.48 -22.42
CA TYR A 292 3.08 -8.96 -22.30
C TYR A 292 4.03 -7.85 -21.81
N TRP A 293 5.13 -8.26 -21.18
CA TRP A 293 6.30 -7.43 -20.98
C TRP A 293 7.19 -7.44 -22.23
N LEU A 294 7.62 -6.27 -22.69
CA LEU A 294 8.60 -6.11 -23.77
C LEU A 294 10.00 -6.07 -23.16
N CYS A 295 10.80 -7.09 -23.45
CA CYS A 295 12.09 -7.29 -22.79
C CYS A 295 13.23 -7.34 -23.82
N ALA A 296 14.37 -6.74 -23.46
CA ALA A 296 15.65 -6.94 -24.13
C ALA A 296 16.42 -8.05 -23.38
N ASN A 297 16.86 -9.07 -24.12
CA ASN A 297 17.64 -10.19 -23.60
C ASN A 297 19.12 -10.01 -23.98
N SER A 298 20.02 -10.45 -23.11
CA SER A 298 21.48 -10.36 -23.26
C SER A 298 22.10 -11.53 -24.07
N TRP A 299 21.25 -12.26 -24.80
CA TRP A 299 21.56 -13.45 -25.61
C TRP A 299 21.74 -13.16 -27.11
N ASN A 300 22.09 -11.90 -27.44
CA ASN A 300 22.34 -11.39 -28.78
C ASN A 300 21.10 -11.29 -29.70
N THR A 301 21.29 -10.66 -30.87
CA THR A 301 20.21 -10.34 -31.82
C THR A 301 19.60 -11.56 -32.52
N ASP A 302 20.23 -12.72 -32.48
CA ASP A 302 19.80 -13.90 -33.22
C ASP A 302 18.90 -14.80 -32.33
N TRP A 303 18.77 -14.43 -31.06
CA TRP A 303 17.78 -14.97 -30.12
C TRP A 303 16.37 -14.42 -30.37
N GLY A 304 15.34 -15.25 -30.16
CA GLY A 304 13.95 -14.82 -30.07
C GLY A 304 13.50 -13.94 -31.25
N ASN A 305 12.98 -12.75 -30.94
CA ASN A 305 12.51 -11.76 -31.89
C ASN A 305 13.55 -10.62 -32.03
N ASN A 306 14.67 -10.90 -32.70
CA ASN A 306 15.79 -9.97 -32.89
C ASN A 306 16.48 -9.53 -31.58
N GLY A 307 16.62 -10.45 -30.62
CA GLY A 307 17.12 -10.17 -29.27
C GLY A 307 16.06 -9.67 -28.28
N PHE A 308 14.86 -9.35 -28.77
CA PHE A 308 13.70 -9.03 -27.93
C PHE A 308 12.86 -10.28 -27.64
N GLU A 309 12.19 -10.28 -26.50
CA GLU A 309 11.23 -11.31 -26.09
C GLU A 309 9.99 -10.69 -25.47
N LEU A 310 8.85 -11.36 -25.64
CA LEU A 310 7.57 -10.95 -25.06
C LEU A 310 7.19 -11.98 -23.99
N HIS A 311 6.90 -11.54 -22.76
CA HIS A 311 6.64 -12.48 -21.65
C HIS A 311 5.25 -12.24 -21.01
N TRP A 312 4.44 -13.30 -20.93
CA TRP A 312 3.13 -13.30 -20.24
C TRP A 312 3.27 -13.24 -18.71
N PRO A 313 2.38 -12.55 -17.97
CA PRO A 313 2.23 -12.68 -16.53
C PRO A 313 1.62 -14.03 -16.11
N SER A 314 2.43 -15.10 -16.02
CA SER A 314 2.08 -16.28 -15.22
C SER A 314 2.67 -16.16 -13.81
N TYR A 315 1.83 -16.38 -12.78
CA TYR A 315 2.11 -16.24 -11.34
C TYR A 315 3.56 -16.60 -10.94
N THR A 316 4.44 -15.61 -11.02
CA THR A 316 5.86 -15.72 -10.67
C THR A 316 6.22 -14.49 -9.85
N HIS A 317 6.62 -14.69 -8.60
CA HIS A 317 7.07 -13.61 -7.72
C HIS A 317 8.31 -12.96 -8.36
N ARG A 318 8.18 -11.71 -8.83
CA ARG A 318 9.28 -10.93 -9.41
C ARG A 318 9.55 -9.71 -8.55
N SER A 319 10.81 -9.51 -8.18
CA SER A 319 11.30 -8.26 -7.61
C SER A 319 12.05 -7.49 -8.70
N CYS A 320 11.43 -6.45 -9.25
CA CYS A 320 12.11 -5.51 -10.15
C CYS A 320 12.91 -4.49 -9.33
N GLN A 321 14.05 -4.00 -9.84
CA GLN A 321 15.03 -3.26 -9.04
C GLN A 321 15.69 -2.10 -9.79
N HIS A 322 15.88 -0.96 -9.11
CA HIS A 322 16.16 0.35 -9.72
C HIS A 322 16.97 1.27 -8.79
N SER A 323 17.32 2.47 -9.28
CA SER A 323 17.67 3.61 -8.42
C SER A 323 17.22 4.97 -9.00
N ARG A 324 17.15 6.01 -8.15
CA ARG A 324 17.28 7.44 -8.55
C ARG A 324 18.80 7.79 -8.60
N SER A 325 19.28 9.01 -8.94
CA SER A 325 20.74 9.34 -9.19
C SER A 325 21.58 10.11 -8.09
N PHE A 326 22.85 9.67 -7.84
CA PHE A 326 23.96 10.06 -6.89
C PHE A 326 24.03 9.82 -5.33
N ARG A 327 24.86 8.85 -4.83
CA ARG A 327 26.06 8.95 -3.91
C ARG A 327 26.27 7.85 -2.77
N SER A 328 27.41 7.11 -2.80
CA SER A 328 28.27 6.46 -1.72
C SER A 328 27.66 5.68 -0.52
N ASP A 329 28.18 4.57 0.06
CA ASP A 329 29.39 3.70 -0.08
C ASP A 329 29.15 2.34 0.69
N PHE A 330 29.82 1.21 0.32
CA PHE A 330 30.16 -0.06 1.07
C PHE A 330 29.19 -0.74 2.13
N HIS A 331 29.39 -1.93 2.78
CA HIS A 331 30.15 -3.21 2.60
C HIS A 331 29.40 -4.38 3.33
N GLU A 332 29.54 -5.65 2.88
CA GLU A 332 29.53 -6.96 3.63
C GLU A 332 28.40 -7.35 4.65
N SER A 333 28.12 -8.62 5.03
CA SER A 333 28.48 -9.99 4.56
C SER A 333 27.47 -11.03 5.14
N THR A 334 27.49 -12.30 4.68
CA THR A 334 26.54 -13.38 5.07
C THR A 334 27.20 -14.76 5.12
N MET A 335 26.65 -15.73 5.88
CA MET A 335 26.75 -17.18 5.58
C MET A 335 25.64 -18.04 6.24
N GLU A 336 25.36 -19.22 5.65
CA GLU A 336 24.26 -20.17 5.94
C GLU A 336 24.77 -21.51 6.54
N GLY A 337 23.87 -22.49 6.78
CA GLY A 337 24.26 -23.91 6.93
C GLY A 337 23.13 -24.95 7.03
N GLU A 338 23.19 -25.98 6.15
CA GLU A 338 22.64 -27.36 6.28
C GLU A 338 21.09 -27.57 6.30
N GLY A 339 20.49 -28.74 5.99
CA GLY A 339 20.94 -30.05 5.49
C GLY A 339 19.74 -31.03 5.35
N ARG A 340 19.77 -32.06 4.49
CA ARG A 340 18.62 -33.01 4.23
C ARG A 340 18.91 -34.46 4.62
N VAL A 341 17.89 -35.18 5.14
CA VAL A 341 17.79 -36.67 5.14
C VAL A 341 16.34 -37.12 4.83
N LEU A 342 16.17 -38.38 4.40
CA LEU A 342 15.08 -38.94 3.60
C LEU A 342 14.42 -40.17 4.26
N TRP A 343 13.08 -40.27 4.35
CA TRP A 343 12.36 -41.55 4.58
C TRP A 343 10.94 -41.57 3.94
N MET A 344 10.51 -42.77 3.55
CA MET A 344 9.24 -43.09 2.86
C MET A 344 9.04 -44.64 2.96
N LYS A 345 7.85 -45.28 2.99
CA LYS A 345 6.42 -44.91 2.85
C LYS A 345 5.59 -45.76 3.85
N TYR A 346 4.33 -45.40 4.11
CA TYR A 346 3.11 -46.27 4.17
C TYR A 346 2.01 -45.57 5.00
N GLY A 347 0.93 -45.09 4.38
CA GLY A 347 -0.18 -44.46 5.11
C GLY A 347 -1.11 -43.62 4.24
N SER A 348 -2.02 -44.26 3.50
CA SER A 348 -2.98 -43.53 2.63
C SER A 348 -4.36 -44.21 2.48
N LEU A 349 -4.74 -45.10 3.39
CA LEU A 349 -6.11 -45.65 3.46
C LEU A 349 -6.99 -44.93 4.49
N LEU A 350 -6.41 -44.29 5.51
CA LEU A 350 -7.14 -43.55 6.54
C LEU A 350 -7.75 -42.22 6.02
N PRO A 351 -7.06 -41.40 5.20
CA PRO A 351 -7.59 -40.09 4.78
C PRO A 351 -8.84 -40.20 3.90
N LEU A 352 -8.93 -41.24 3.06
CA LEU A 352 -10.03 -41.41 2.11
C LEU A 352 -11.37 -41.66 2.82
N LEU A 353 -11.35 -42.39 3.93
CA LEU A 353 -12.55 -42.71 4.73
C LEU A 353 -13.10 -41.45 5.42
N VAL A 354 -12.22 -40.60 5.94
CA VAL A 354 -12.57 -39.32 6.58
C VAL A 354 -13.23 -38.38 5.56
N LEU A 355 -12.70 -38.33 4.34
CA LEU A 355 -13.19 -37.45 3.27
C LEU A 355 -14.61 -37.85 2.79
N VAL A 356 -14.90 -39.15 2.72
CA VAL A 356 -16.25 -39.65 2.38
C VAL A 356 -17.25 -39.36 3.51
N LEU A 357 -16.85 -39.55 4.78
CA LEU A 357 -17.72 -39.23 5.92
C LEU A 357 -17.99 -37.72 6.02
N ALA A 358 -17.00 -36.87 5.79
CA ALA A 358 -17.16 -35.41 5.80
C ALA A 358 -18.11 -34.90 4.71
N LEU A 359 -18.15 -35.55 3.54
CA LEU A 359 -19.09 -35.23 2.47
C LEU A 359 -20.52 -35.70 2.77
N TRP A 360 -20.70 -36.77 3.54
CA TRP A 360 -22.01 -37.36 3.81
C TRP A 360 -22.77 -36.70 4.98
N PHE A 361 -22.06 -35.99 5.86
CA PHE A 361 -22.63 -35.27 7.03
C PHE A 361 -22.74 -33.75 6.85
N ARG A 362 -22.60 -33.22 5.62
CA ARG A 362 -22.59 -31.77 5.37
C ARG A 362 -24.01 -31.17 5.38
N PRO A 363 -24.38 -30.25 6.30
CA PRO A 363 -25.69 -29.60 6.32
C PRO A 363 -25.83 -28.53 5.22
N PRO A 364 -27.05 -27.98 5.00
CA PRO A 364 -27.27 -26.83 4.09
C PRO A 364 -26.46 -25.61 4.53
N GLN A 365 -25.89 -24.90 3.56
CA GLN A 365 -24.82 -23.93 3.81
C GLN A 365 -25.32 -22.58 4.36
N ASP A 366 -26.61 -22.25 4.17
CA ASP A 366 -27.18 -20.96 4.56
C ASP A 366 -27.54 -20.91 6.05
N ALA A 367 -28.12 -21.98 6.61
CA ALA A 367 -28.50 -22.03 8.03
C ALA A 367 -27.29 -21.95 9.00
N VAL A 368 -26.11 -22.41 8.57
CA VAL A 368 -24.89 -22.44 9.40
C VAL A 368 -24.18 -21.08 9.43
N LEU A 369 -24.43 -20.20 8.45
CA LEU A 369 -23.86 -18.85 8.45
C LEU A 369 -24.57 -17.93 9.46
N ASP A 370 -25.90 -18.02 9.51
CA ASP A 370 -26.74 -17.22 10.42
C ASP A 370 -26.46 -17.60 11.89
N ASP A 371 -26.44 -18.90 12.22
CA ASP A 371 -26.09 -19.41 13.57
C ASP A 371 -24.75 -18.85 14.08
N ARG A 372 -23.73 -18.76 13.20
CA ARG A 372 -22.41 -18.22 13.52
C ARG A 372 -22.46 -16.71 13.80
N LEU A 373 -23.20 -15.96 12.99
CA LEU A 373 -23.31 -14.51 13.13
C LEU A 373 -24.05 -14.14 14.43
N ASP A 374 -25.13 -14.85 14.75
CA ASP A 374 -25.86 -14.72 16.02
C ASP A 374 -24.99 -15.07 17.24
N ALA A 375 -24.14 -16.10 17.14
CA ALA A 375 -23.19 -16.48 18.20
C ALA A 375 -22.13 -15.39 18.46
N VAL A 376 -21.56 -14.81 17.40
CA VAL A 376 -20.61 -13.68 17.48
C VAL A 376 -21.29 -12.45 18.08
N LEU A 377 -22.47 -12.06 17.57
CA LEU A 377 -23.24 -10.91 18.08
C LEU A 377 -23.58 -11.09 19.57
N SER A 378 -24.11 -12.25 19.95
CA SER A 378 -24.46 -12.59 21.34
C SER A 378 -23.25 -12.52 22.29
N SER A 379 -22.05 -12.78 21.78
CA SER A 379 -20.81 -12.76 22.55
C SER A 379 -20.19 -11.35 22.60
N LEU A 380 -20.28 -10.56 21.53
CA LEU A 380 -19.94 -9.13 21.53
C LEU A 380 -20.84 -8.34 22.49
N LEU A 381 -22.17 -8.51 22.41
CA LEU A 381 -23.13 -7.89 23.33
C LEU A 381 -22.93 -8.30 24.79
N ARG A 382 -22.31 -9.47 25.04
CA ARG A 382 -21.93 -9.93 26.38
C ARG A 382 -20.62 -9.28 26.84
N ALA A 383 -19.69 -9.01 25.93
CA ALA A 383 -18.47 -8.27 26.22
C ALA A 383 -18.76 -6.80 26.51
N GLU A 384 -19.61 -6.14 25.71
CA GLU A 384 -20.14 -4.78 25.96
C GLU A 384 -20.74 -4.69 27.38
N ARG A 385 -21.73 -5.54 27.69
CA ARG A 385 -22.48 -5.52 28.97
C ARG A 385 -21.70 -5.99 30.20
N LYS A 386 -20.41 -6.31 30.11
CA LYS A 386 -19.56 -6.57 31.31
C LYS A 386 -19.30 -5.29 32.11
N VAL A 387 -19.40 -4.13 31.47
CA VAL A 387 -19.21 -2.81 32.09
C VAL A 387 -20.46 -2.01 31.83
N GLY A 388 -21.15 -1.62 32.90
CA GLY A 388 -22.28 -0.70 32.84
C GLY A 388 -21.82 0.71 33.22
N ILE A 389 -22.38 1.71 32.54
CA ILE A 389 -22.15 3.12 32.88
C ILE A 389 -23.12 3.49 34.01
N ASN A 390 -22.59 4.05 35.10
CA ASN A 390 -23.43 4.47 36.23
C ASN A 390 -24.14 5.78 35.88
N THR A 391 -25.43 5.73 35.55
CA THR A 391 -26.21 6.92 35.20
C THR A 391 -26.37 7.94 36.34
N ALA A 392 -25.96 7.60 37.57
CA ALA A 392 -25.94 8.53 38.70
C ALA A 392 -24.63 9.33 38.83
N ASP A 393 -23.51 8.81 38.32
CA ASP A 393 -22.19 9.47 38.30
C ASP A 393 -21.73 9.56 36.83
N ARG A 394 -22.27 10.54 36.10
CA ARG A 394 -21.98 10.77 34.67
C ARG A 394 -20.54 11.30 34.52
N PRO A 395 -19.65 10.65 33.74
CA PRO A 395 -18.31 11.19 33.48
C PRO A 395 -18.39 12.53 32.76
N ARG A 396 -17.52 13.47 33.13
CA ARG A 396 -17.45 14.81 32.52
C ARG A 396 -16.43 14.81 31.40
N VAL A 397 -16.86 15.02 30.16
CA VAL A 397 -15.96 15.08 28.98
C VAL A 397 -15.99 16.47 28.37
N ALA A 398 -14.83 17.11 28.27
CA ALA A 398 -14.68 18.32 27.49
C ALA A 398 -14.18 17.96 26.08
N ILE A 399 -14.76 18.53 25.04
CA ILE A 399 -14.47 18.19 23.65
C ILE A 399 -14.52 19.41 22.75
N GLY A 400 -13.49 19.59 21.92
CA GLY A 400 -13.43 20.60 20.86
C GLY A 400 -12.65 20.07 19.66
N PHE A 401 -12.63 20.72 18.51
CA PHE A 401 -13.25 22.01 18.21
C PHE A 401 -14.02 21.98 16.90
N GLY A 402 -14.94 22.95 16.79
CA GLY A 402 -15.67 23.25 15.57
C GLY A 402 -16.78 22.26 15.26
N GLY A 403 -17.69 22.69 14.42
CA GLY A 403 -18.89 21.97 14.07
C GLY A 403 -19.55 22.57 12.85
N CYS A 404 -20.22 21.72 12.10
CA CYS A 404 -20.81 22.08 10.84
C CYS A 404 -22.16 21.37 10.68
N VAL A 405 -22.89 21.75 9.64
CA VAL A 405 -24.08 21.01 9.23
C VAL A 405 -23.74 20.16 8.01
N ASP A 406 -23.77 18.84 8.21
CA ASP A 406 -23.54 17.84 7.17
C ASP A 406 -24.78 17.78 6.26
N LEU A 407 -24.62 18.22 5.01
CA LEU A 407 -25.60 18.09 3.95
C LEU A 407 -25.21 16.91 3.05
N ILE A 408 -25.85 15.77 3.27
CA ILE A 408 -25.48 14.52 2.58
C ILE A 408 -26.43 14.26 1.42
N VAL A 409 -25.85 14.06 0.23
CA VAL A 409 -26.56 13.83 -1.03
C VAL A 409 -25.86 12.80 -1.92
N ASP A 410 -26.59 12.24 -2.90
CA ASP A 410 -25.96 11.47 -3.98
C ASP A 410 -25.10 12.40 -4.84
N GLY A 411 -23.78 12.16 -4.79
CA GLY A 411 -22.80 12.98 -5.49
C GLY A 411 -22.94 12.95 -7.00
N VAL A 412 -23.31 11.80 -7.57
CA VAL A 412 -23.45 11.64 -9.03
C VAL A 412 -24.69 12.38 -9.52
N MET A 413 -25.80 12.32 -8.78
CA MET A 413 -27.00 13.11 -9.09
C MET A 413 -26.75 14.62 -8.96
N LEU A 414 -26.03 15.08 -7.93
CA LEU A 414 -25.70 16.49 -7.76
C LEU A 414 -24.84 17.01 -8.92
N LEU A 415 -23.71 16.37 -9.19
CA LEU A 415 -22.78 16.82 -10.24
C LEU A 415 -23.47 16.83 -11.62
N ASN A 416 -24.28 15.81 -11.92
CA ASN A 416 -25.08 15.79 -13.15
C ASN A 416 -26.15 16.90 -13.19
N LYS A 417 -26.79 17.25 -12.06
CA LYS A 417 -27.77 18.36 -11.99
C LYS A 417 -27.10 19.71 -12.24
N MET A 418 -25.87 19.91 -11.75
CA MET A 418 -25.03 21.07 -12.03
C MET A 418 -24.52 21.13 -13.48
N GLY A 419 -24.79 20.11 -14.31
CA GLY A 419 -24.26 20.01 -15.68
C GLY A 419 -22.78 19.63 -15.74
N LEU A 420 -22.17 19.24 -14.62
CA LEU A 420 -20.77 18.87 -14.55
C LEU A 420 -20.56 17.50 -15.19
N THR A 421 -19.66 17.46 -16.17
CA THR A 421 -19.25 16.22 -16.84
C THR A 421 -17.97 15.67 -16.22
N PRO A 422 -17.80 14.33 -16.13
CA PRO A 422 -16.58 13.74 -15.61
C PRO A 422 -15.35 14.17 -16.42
N ALA A 423 -14.32 14.66 -15.74
CA ALA A 423 -13.10 15.08 -16.40
C ALA A 423 -12.40 13.90 -17.09
N ASN A 424 -11.85 14.11 -18.30
CA ASN A 424 -11.14 13.06 -19.04
C ASN A 424 -9.84 12.59 -18.34
N GLN A 425 -9.24 13.46 -17.52
CA GLN A 425 -8.07 13.20 -16.69
C GLN A 425 -8.44 13.57 -15.24
N PRO A 426 -8.55 12.60 -14.33
CA PRO A 426 -8.72 12.88 -12.91
C PRO A 426 -7.45 13.52 -12.36
N HIS A 427 -7.60 14.49 -11.47
CA HIS A 427 -6.47 15.20 -10.87
C HIS A 427 -6.81 15.56 -9.42
N HIS A 428 -5.90 15.25 -8.50
CA HIS A 428 -6.01 15.72 -7.12
C HIS A 428 -5.62 17.19 -7.08
N HIS A 429 -6.52 18.03 -6.56
CA HIS A 429 -6.24 19.42 -6.20
C HIS A 429 -6.29 19.56 -4.67
N ASP A 430 -5.52 20.50 -4.13
CA ASP A 430 -5.42 20.76 -2.69
C ASP A 430 -6.66 21.52 -2.20
N TYR A 431 -7.13 22.46 -3.01
CA TYR A 431 -8.39 23.22 -2.87
C TYR A 431 -9.15 23.26 -4.21
N ILE A 432 -10.40 23.73 -4.18
CA ILE A 432 -11.29 23.81 -5.35
C ILE A 432 -11.68 25.27 -5.64
N GLU A 433 -11.22 25.83 -6.76
CA GLU A 433 -11.55 27.18 -7.22
C GLU A 433 -12.72 27.22 -8.22
N ASN A 434 -13.00 26.10 -8.90
CA ASN A 434 -13.92 26.05 -10.02
C ASN A 434 -14.44 24.63 -10.33
N GLU A 435 -15.52 24.59 -11.13
CA GLU A 435 -16.20 23.40 -11.64
C GLU A 435 -15.27 22.33 -12.24
N VAL A 436 -14.23 22.75 -12.97
CA VAL A 436 -13.30 21.82 -13.64
C VAL A 436 -12.43 21.11 -12.61
N GLN A 437 -11.92 21.85 -11.62
CA GLN A 437 -11.17 21.27 -10.50
C GLN A 437 -12.05 20.36 -9.64
N LEU A 438 -13.32 20.75 -9.38
CA LEU A 438 -14.29 19.91 -8.68
C LEU A 438 -14.50 18.57 -9.40
N ALA A 439 -14.77 18.62 -10.72
CA ALA A 439 -14.98 17.42 -11.52
C ALA A 439 -13.72 16.53 -11.62
N GLN A 440 -12.52 17.14 -11.71
CA GLN A 440 -11.25 16.42 -11.72
C GLN A 440 -10.93 15.74 -10.39
N SER A 441 -11.16 16.45 -9.27
CA SER A 441 -10.89 15.98 -7.92
C SER A 441 -11.91 14.91 -7.51
N PHE A 442 -13.21 15.15 -7.70
CA PHE A 442 -14.22 14.12 -7.47
C PHE A 442 -13.94 12.85 -8.28
N ALA A 443 -13.62 12.96 -9.57
CA ALA A 443 -13.27 11.78 -10.39
C ALA A 443 -12.04 11.01 -9.87
N TYR A 444 -11.06 11.70 -9.27
CA TYR A 444 -9.84 11.11 -8.72
C TYR A 444 -10.15 10.20 -7.52
N PHE A 445 -11.05 10.61 -6.63
CA PHE A 445 -11.46 9.84 -5.45
C PHE A 445 -12.60 8.86 -5.74
N PHE A 446 -13.54 9.23 -6.62
CA PHE A 446 -14.70 8.40 -6.97
C PHE A 446 -14.33 7.04 -7.55
N ALA A 447 -13.38 6.97 -8.50
CA ALA A 447 -13.00 5.73 -9.17
C ALA A 447 -12.39 4.66 -8.21
N PRO A 448 -11.38 4.96 -7.36
CA PRO A 448 -10.95 4.03 -6.32
C PRO A 448 -11.99 3.88 -5.18
N GLY A 449 -12.97 4.78 -5.10
CA GLY A 449 -13.93 4.87 -4.01
C GLY A 449 -13.25 5.33 -2.72
N ALA A 450 -12.35 6.31 -2.80
CA ALA A 450 -11.58 6.82 -1.67
C ALA A 450 -12.29 7.96 -0.95
N ALA A 451 -11.93 8.17 0.32
CA ALA A 451 -12.40 9.28 1.12
C ALA A 451 -11.60 10.54 0.77
N ALA A 452 -12.26 11.69 0.71
CA ALA A 452 -11.60 13.00 0.66
C ALA A 452 -12.52 14.11 1.17
N GLU A 453 -11.90 15.19 1.62
CA GLU A 453 -12.50 16.42 2.12
C GLU A 453 -11.69 17.59 1.53
N ARG A 454 -12.33 18.59 0.94
CA ARG A 454 -11.65 19.68 0.23
C ARG A 454 -12.32 21.04 0.47
N PHE A 455 -11.50 22.02 0.81
CA PHE A 455 -11.89 23.41 0.87
C PHE A 455 -12.19 23.97 -0.53
N MET A 456 -13.27 24.74 -0.66
CA MET A 456 -13.70 25.39 -1.90
C MET A 456 -13.52 26.91 -1.77
N LEU A 457 -12.56 27.47 -2.51
CA LEU A 457 -12.26 28.92 -2.55
C LEU A 457 -13.37 29.77 -3.20
N ASN A 458 -14.35 29.13 -3.83
CA ASN A 458 -15.39 29.80 -4.59
C ASN A 458 -16.75 29.62 -3.91
N GLU A 459 -17.01 30.49 -2.94
CA GLU A 459 -18.27 30.56 -2.18
C GLU A 459 -19.52 30.58 -3.07
N THR A 460 -19.44 31.23 -4.25
CA THR A 460 -20.58 31.28 -5.19
C THR A 460 -20.89 29.89 -5.74
N LEU A 461 -19.88 29.17 -6.23
CA LEU A 461 -20.04 27.78 -6.68
C LEU A 461 -20.47 26.85 -5.54
N PHE A 462 -19.93 27.07 -4.33
CA PHE A 462 -20.32 26.29 -3.15
C PHE A 462 -21.80 26.48 -2.81
N ASN A 463 -22.28 27.72 -2.77
CA ASN A 463 -23.68 28.04 -2.51
C ASN A 463 -24.61 27.53 -3.63
N GLU A 464 -24.19 27.59 -4.89
CA GLU A 464 -24.95 26.97 -6.00
C GLU A 464 -25.07 25.45 -5.83
N LEU A 465 -24.02 24.76 -5.37
CA LEU A 465 -24.06 23.32 -5.07
C LEU A 465 -25.00 23.02 -3.89
N VAL A 466 -24.93 23.78 -2.80
CA VAL A 466 -25.81 23.64 -1.63
C VAL A 466 -27.27 23.82 -2.02
N GLU A 467 -27.62 24.89 -2.73
CA GLU A 467 -29.00 25.12 -3.19
C GLU A 467 -29.47 24.06 -4.19
N ALA A 468 -28.62 23.66 -5.14
CA ALA A 468 -28.95 22.58 -6.08
C ALA A 468 -29.22 21.25 -5.36
N SER A 469 -28.57 21.00 -4.22
CA SER A 469 -28.69 19.77 -3.44
C SER A 469 -30.01 19.66 -2.64
N ARG A 470 -30.63 20.78 -2.25
CA ARG A 470 -31.92 20.81 -1.51
C ARG A 470 -33.07 20.12 -2.23
N ASP A 471 -33.07 20.18 -3.57
CA ASP A 471 -34.07 19.53 -4.41
C ASP A 471 -33.80 18.03 -4.67
N ILE A 472 -32.61 17.51 -4.31
CA ILE A 472 -32.23 16.13 -4.66
C ILE A 472 -33.02 15.16 -3.77
N PRO A 473 -33.77 14.19 -4.32
CA PRO A 473 -34.51 13.23 -3.53
C PRO A 473 -33.57 12.44 -2.60
N GLY A 474 -33.92 12.42 -1.31
CA GLY A 474 -33.13 11.71 -0.29
C GLY A 474 -31.95 12.50 0.28
N ASN A 475 -31.85 13.82 0.00
CA ASN A 475 -30.95 14.67 0.77
C ASN A 475 -31.29 14.62 2.27
N ARG A 476 -30.26 14.71 3.11
CA ARG A 476 -30.40 14.72 4.58
C ARG A 476 -29.45 15.74 5.18
N TRP A 477 -29.94 16.40 6.23
CA TRP A 477 -29.22 17.38 7.03
C TRP A 477 -28.96 16.75 8.40
N THR A 478 -27.72 16.75 8.87
CA THR A 478 -27.34 16.22 10.18
C THR A 478 -26.29 17.10 10.85
N VAL A 479 -26.16 16.96 12.18
CA VAL A 479 -25.01 17.47 12.92
C VAL A 479 -23.74 16.83 12.36
N GLY A 480 -22.80 17.68 11.93
CA GLY A 480 -21.49 17.33 11.39
C GLY A 480 -20.33 17.79 12.28
N GLY A 481 -19.11 17.45 11.85
CA GLY A 481 -17.86 17.73 12.56
C GLY A 481 -17.58 16.75 13.70
N ASN A 482 -16.31 16.37 13.88
CA ASN A 482 -15.88 15.33 14.82
C ASN A 482 -16.33 15.64 16.25
N ALA A 483 -16.10 16.87 16.73
CA ALA A 483 -16.38 17.25 18.11
C ALA A 483 -17.88 17.16 18.46
N PRO A 484 -18.84 17.74 17.69
CA PRO A 484 -20.27 17.56 17.92
C PRO A 484 -20.75 16.11 17.79
N VAL A 485 -20.25 15.37 16.81
CA VAL A 485 -20.65 13.97 16.59
C VAL A 485 -20.20 13.07 17.76
N MET A 486 -18.95 13.23 18.21
CA MET A 486 -18.45 12.58 19.42
C MET A 486 -19.20 13.04 20.67
N ALA A 487 -19.49 14.33 20.82
CA ALA A 487 -20.26 14.88 21.95
C ALA A 487 -21.67 14.26 22.03
N GLY A 488 -22.39 14.20 20.92
CA GLY A 488 -23.69 13.55 20.79
C GLY A 488 -23.65 12.07 21.20
N ARG A 489 -22.62 11.33 20.74
CA ARG A 489 -22.42 9.94 21.15
C ARG A 489 -22.12 9.82 22.64
N MET A 490 -21.22 10.62 23.19
CA MET A 490 -20.85 10.56 24.62
C MET A 490 -22.03 10.92 25.53
N ALA A 491 -22.82 11.94 25.19
CA ALA A 491 -24.03 12.31 25.90
C ALA A 491 -25.08 11.17 25.90
N THR A 492 -25.23 10.48 24.76
CA THR A 492 -26.10 9.31 24.58
C THR A 492 -25.64 8.11 25.40
N GLU A 493 -24.33 7.86 25.48
CA GLU A 493 -23.77 6.75 26.28
C GLU A 493 -23.77 7.04 27.79
N GLY A 494 -23.81 8.32 28.21
CA GLY A 494 -24.06 8.70 29.60
C GLY A 494 -23.11 9.73 30.21
N CYS A 495 -22.32 10.45 29.41
CA CYS A 495 -21.46 11.55 29.88
C CYS A 495 -22.21 12.89 29.94
N ASP A 496 -21.80 13.76 30.85
CA ASP A 496 -22.06 15.20 30.69
C ASP A 496 -20.91 15.81 29.90
N VAL A 497 -21.22 16.69 28.94
CA VAL A 497 -20.27 17.10 27.89
C VAL A 497 -20.17 18.62 27.81
N LEU A 498 -18.95 19.15 27.78
CA LEU A 498 -18.65 20.53 27.41
C LEU A 498 -18.15 20.54 25.96
N LEU A 499 -18.93 21.11 25.03
CA LEU A 499 -18.62 21.15 23.59
C LEU A 499 -18.09 22.52 23.16
N GLY A 500 -16.83 22.57 22.76
CA GLY A 500 -16.16 23.73 22.17
C GLY A 500 -16.49 23.88 20.69
N GLY A 501 -17.24 24.91 20.33
CA GLY A 501 -17.57 25.23 18.94
C GLY A 501 -18.51 26.43 18.86
N SER A 502 -18.60 27.01 17.66
CA SER A 502 -19.55 28.09 17.36
C SER A 502 -20.71 27.50 16.56
N PHE A 503 -21.96 27.78 16.95
CA PHE A 503 -23.14 27.06 16.45
C PHE A 503 -24.34 27.99 16.27
N SER A 504 -25.26 27.65 15.37
CA SER A 504 -26.54 28.37 15.26
C SER A 504 -27.53 27.94 16.35
N PRO A 505 -28.51 28.79 16.71
CA PRO A 505 -29.54 28.43 17.68
C PRO A 505 -30.26 27.11 17.32
N ASP A 506 -30.66 26.95 16.05
CA ASP A 506 -31.29 25.74 15.52
C ASP A 506 -30.42 24.48 15.70
N PHE A 507 -29.09 24.62 15.63
CA PHE A 507 -28.16 23.52 15.92
C PHE A 507 -28.13 23.21 17.43
N THR A 508 -28.09 24.22 18.29
CA THR A 508 -28.08 24.01 19.74
C THR A 508 -29.38 23.39 20.27
N ASP A 509 -30.52 23.71 19.66
CA ASP A 509 -31.83 23.17 20.02
C ASP A 509 -31.99 21.66 19.77
N VAL A 510 -31.19 21.07 18.86
CA VAL A 510 -31.18 19.61 18.60
C VAL A 510 -30.14 18.84 19.42
N LEU A 511 -29.30 19.52 20.20
CA LEU A 511 -28.33 18.87 21.08
C LEU A 511 -29.02 18.26 22.32
N SER A 512 -28.37 17.26 22.90
CA SER A 512 -28.82 16.68 24.17
C SER A 512 -28.70 17.72 25.30
N GLN A 513 -29.66 17.73 26.23
CA GLN A 513 -29.61 18.52 27.49
C GLN A 513 -28.34 18.29 28.33
N HIS A 514 -27.59 17.22 28.04
CA HIS A 514 -26.31 16.86 28.68
C HIS A 514 -25.09 17.47 27.98
N ILE A 515 -25.28 18.29 26.94
CA ILE A 515 -24.23 19.00 26.21
C ILE A 515 -24.35 20.49 26.53
N THR A 516 -23.30 21.06 27.12
CA THR A 516 -23.13 22.50 27.33
C THR A 516 -22.19 23.04 26.27
N VAL A 517 -22.64 24.01 25.48
CA VAL A 517 -21.82 24.65 24.44
C VAL A 517 -20.91 25.73 25.03
N ALA A 518 -19.68 25.82 24.52
CA ALA A 518 -18.71 26.88 24.79
C ALA A 518 -18.18 27.45 23.47
N GLY A 519 -18.55 28.69 23.18
CA GLY A 519 -18.27 29.38 21.92
C GLY A 519 -19.40 30.33 21.57
N ASN A 520 -19.37 30.84 20.33
CA ASN A 520 -20.28 31.90 19.88
C ASN A 520 -21.54 31.35 19.21
N GLU A 521 -22.64 32.09 19.29
CA GLU A 521 -23.79 31.89 18.43
C GLU A 521 -23.48 32.49 17.03
N VAL A 522 -23.74 31.73 15.97
CA VAL A 522 -23.60 32.17 14.56
C VAL A 522 -24.94 32.16 13.85
N GLU A 523 -25.22 33.17 13.02
CA GLU A 523 -26.50 33.24 12.28
C GLU A 523 -26.56 32.18 11.16
N GLU A 524 -25.48 32.02 10.40
CA GLU A 524 -25.33 30.99 9.36
C GLU A 524 -24.25 29.98 9.81
N PRO A 525 -24.56 28.67 9.90
CA PRO A 525 -23.58 27.66 10.27
C PRO A 525 -22.72 27.26 9.07
N ASP A 526 -21.45 26.91 9.31
CA ASP A 526 -20.58 26.30 8.31
C ASP A 526 -21.22 24.99 7.78
N ILE A 527 -21.32 24.83 6.45
CA ILE A 527 -21.97 23.68 5.79
C ILE A 527 -20.92 22.75 5.19
N HIS A 528 -21.03 21.45 5.46
CA HIS A 528 -20.22 20.40 4.84
C HIS A 528 -21.07 19.62 3.85
N LEU A 529 -20.79 19.78 2.56
CA LEU A 529 -21.54 19.11 1.50
C LEU A 529 -20.90 17.75 1.20
N ILE A 530 -21.60 16.68 1.59
CA ILE A 530 -21.13 15.31 1.54
C ILE A 530 -21.75 14.60 0.33
N LEU A 531 -20.93 14.39 -0.70
CA LEU A 531 -21.28 13.67 -1.92
C LEU A 531 -21.05 12.16 -1.70
N GLU A 532 -22.05 11.45 -1.20
CA GLU A 532 -22.04 9.98 -1.08
C GLU A 532 -22.27 9.30 -2.43
N TYR A 533 -21.69 8.12 -2.63
CA TYR A 533 -21.91 7.27 -3.80
C TYR A 533 -21.77 5.78 -3.44
N PRO A 534 -22.65 4.89 -3.94
CA PRO A 534 -22.60 3.47 -3.65
C PRO A 534 -21.52 2.72 -4.46
N SER A 535 -21.19 1.51 -4.01
CA SER A 535 -20.32 0.60 -4.77
C SER A 535 -20.94 0.27 -6.13
N GLY A 536 -20.15 0.34 -7.19
CA GLY A 536 -20.63 0.15 -8.57
C GLY A 536 -21.34 1.35 -9.17
N ALA A 537 -21.46 2.50 -8.48
CA ALA A 537 -21.94 3.74 -9.07
C ALA A 537 -21.07 4.14 -10.28
N SER A 538 -21.68 4.64 -11.35
CA SER A 538 -20.97 5.10 -12.54
C SER A 538 -21.17 6.59 -12.79
N TRP A 539 -20.09 7.30 -13.12
CA TRP A 539 -20.11 8.69 -13.56
C TRP A 539 -19.27 8.81 -14.85
N GLY A 540 -19.96 8.81 -15.99
CA GLY A 540 -19.38 8.65 -17.33
C GLY A 540 -18.48 7.41 -17.45
N GLN A 541 -17.19 7.62 -17.66
CA GLN A 541 -16.22 6.51 -17.83
C GLN A 541 -15.72 5.90 -16.51
N TYR A 542 -16.02 6.51 -15.37
CA TYR A 542 -15.59 6.03 -14.06
C TYR A 542 -16.67 5.18 -13.41
N THR A 543 -16.26 4.15 -12.68
CA THR A 543 -17.14 3.33 -11.84
C THR A 543 -16.47 3.13 -10.49
N SER A 544 -17.20 3.40 -9.41
CA SER A 544 -16.66 3.34 -8.06
C SER A 544 -16.51 1.90 -7.58
N ARG A 545 -15.34 1.58 -7.01
CA ARG A 545 -15.01 0.22 -6.52
C ARG A 545 -15.61 -0.11 -5.15
N ARG A 546 -15.99 0.89 -4.35
CA ARG A 546 -16.63 0.75 -3.04
C ARG A 546 -17.55 1.93 -2.76
N ALA A 547 -18.52 1.75 -1.86
CA ALA A 547 -19.30 2.89 -1.37
C ALA A 547 -18.41 3.82 -0.53
N ASN A 548 -18.48 5.12 -0.76
CA ASN A 548 -17.75 6.13 0.02
C ASN A 548 -18.37 7.52 -0.18
N ARG A 549 -17.72 8.56 0.35
CA ARG A 549 -18.08 9.97 0.18
C ARG A 549 -16.91 10.84 -0.24
N TYR A 550 -17.24 11.95 -0.90
CA TYR A 550 -16.34 13.08 -1.17
C TYR A 550 -16.96 14.33 -0.54
N ILE A 551 -16.23 15.03 0.31
CA ILE A 551 -16.74 16.20 1.07
C ILE A 551 -16.16 17.47 0.45
N VAL A 552 -17.01 18.48 0.26
CA VAL A 552 -16.58 19.85 -0.02
C VAL A 552 -17.20 20.80 0.98
N HIS A 553 -16.44 21.83 1.36
CA HIS A 553 -16.86 22.80 2.36
C HIS A 553 -16.21 24.16 2.06
N SER A 554 -16.76 25.23 2.65
CA SER A 554 -16.33 26.62 2.45
C SER A 554 -16.40 27.36 3.79
N ASP A 555 -15.81 26.75 4.83
CA ASP A 555 -15.93 27.17 6.22
C ASP A 555 -15.20 28.50 6.52
N ASP A 556 -15.88 29.41 7.22
CA ASP A 556 -15.31 30.66 7.70
C ASP A 556 -14.95 30.62 9.20
N HIS A 557 -15.64 29.81 10.01
CA HIS A 557 -15.56 29.88 11.48
C HIS A 557 -14.71 28.76 12.08
N ASN A 558 -14.82 27.57 11.51
CA ASN A 558 -14.21 26.33 11.98
C ASN A 558 -12.67 26.29 11.93
N PRO A 559 -11.98 26.68 10.84
CA PRO A 559 -10.52 26.58 10.73
C PRO A 559 -9.78 27.45 11.76
N TYR A 560 -10.40 28.54 12.21
CA TYR A 560 -9.83 29.49 13.17
C TYR A 560 -9.95 29.07 14.64
N LEU A 561 -10.62 27.95 14.94
CA LEU A 561 -10.87 27.49 16.32
C LEU A 561 -11.53 28.57 17.19
N SER A 562 -12.45 29.36 16.60
CA SER A 562 -13.00 30.61 17.17
C SER A 562 -13.57 30.50 18.60
N SER A 563 -14.03 29.33 19.01
CA SER A 563 -14.54 29.02 20.35
C SER A 563 -13.47 28.74 21.43
N MET A 564 -12.17 28.74 21.09
CA MET A 564 -11.10 28.24 21.96
C MET A 564 -10.97 29.01 23.29
N GLU A 565 -11.16 30.33 23.29
CA GLU A 565 -11.08 31.17 24.51
C GLU A 565 -12.28 30.92 25.46
N ASP A 566 -13.50 30.85 24.92
CA ASP A 566 -14.71 30.54 25.68
C ASP A 566 -14.66 29.12 26.26
N PHE A 567 -14.19 28.17 25.45
CA PHE A 567 -13.98 26.78 25.88
C PHE A 567 -12.95 26.70 26.99
N ALA A 568 -11.79 27.35 26.85
CA ALA A 568 -10.76 27.42 27.89
C ALA A 568 -11.31 28.01 29.21
N THR A 569 -12.14 29.05 29.12
CA THR A 569 -12.77 29.69 30.28
C THR A 569 -13.75 28.74 30.99
N LYS A 570 -14.63 28.06 30.26
CA LYS A 570 -15.58 27.09 30.86
C LYS A 570 -14.91 25.78 31.32
N LEU A 571 -13.74 25.44 30.77
CA LEU A 571 -12.99 24.22 31.11
C LEU A 571 -12.58 24.18 32.59
N GLU A 572 -12.23 25.34 33.17
CA GLU A 572 -11.81 25.46 34.57
C GLU A 572 -12.97 25.13 35.54
N GLU A 573 -14.18 25.61 35.25
CA GLU A 573 -15.37 25.35 36.06
C GLU A 573 -15.93 23.93 35.85
N PHE A 574 -15.75 23.37 34.65
CA PHE A 574 -16.29 22.07 34.28
C PHE A 574 -15.52 20.88 34.87
N GLU A 575 -14.21 21.04 35.12
CA GLU A 575 -13.31 20.01 35.67
C GLU A 575 -13.44 18.61 35.00
N PRO A 576 -13.15 18.46 33.70
CA PRO A 576 -13.38 17.21 32.97
C PRO A 576 -12.50 16.05 33.46
N ASP A 577 -13.04 14.84 33.37
CA ASP A 577 -12.30 13.57 33.52
C ASP A 577 -11.46 13.27 32.26
N LEU A 578 -11.95 13.70 31.09
CA LEU A 578 -11.32 13.53 29.78
C LEU A 578 -11.44 14.81 28.95
N LEU A 579 -10.34 15.21 28.31
CA LEU A 579 -10.32 16.21 27.25
C LEU A 579 -10.16 15.52 25.89
N VAL A 580 -10.98 15.91 24.93
CA VAL A 580 -10.96 15.39 23.55
C VAL A 580 -10.69 16.54 22.57
N VAL A 581 -9.78 16.29 21.64
CA VAL A 581 -9.47 17.17 20.52
C VAL A 581 -9.83 16.45 19.22
N GLY A 582 -10.54 17.13 18.33
CA GLY A 582 -10.93 16.70 16.99
C GLY A 582 -11.27 17.92 16.12
N GLY A 583 -11.68 17.70 14.87
CA GLY A 583 -12.07 18.77 13.95
C GLY A 583 -10.90 19.54 13.32
N LEU A 584 -9.64 19.26 13.71
CA LEU A 584 -8.48 19.99 13.19
C LEU A 584 -8.24 19.76 11.68
N GLN A 585 -8.90 18.80 11.03
CA GLN A 585 -8.83 18.62 9.58
C GLN A 585 -9.47 19.76 8.79
N MET A 586 -10.33 20.57 9.41
CA MET A 586 -10.90 21.77 8.76
C MET A 586 -9.81 22.82 8.47
N MET A 587 -8.62 22.66 9.05
CA MET A 587 -7.42 23.47 8.79
C MET A 587 -6.54 22.90 7.64
N ASP A 588 -6.86 21.73 7.09
CA ASP A 588 -6.12 21.02 6.03
C ASP A 588 -6.35 21.70 4.67
N ASN A 589 -5.29 22.20 4.02
CA ASN A 589 -5.36 22.99 2.78
C ASN A 589 -6.14 24.33 2.90
N PHE A 590 -6.56 24.75 4.09
CA PHE A 590 -7.18 26.05 4.32
C PHE A 590 -6.14 27.18 4.11
N PRO A 591 -6.48 28.28 3.38
CA PRO A 591 -5.52 29.30 2.93
C PRO A 591 -5.10 30.31 4.02
N PHE A 592 -4.57 29.82 5.15
CA PHE A 592 -4.06 30.64 6.24
C PHE A 592 -3.00 31.65 5.80
N GLN A 593 -2.95 32.79 6.48
CA GLN A 593 -1.82 33.72 6.36
C GLN A 593 -0.55 33.10 6.95
N ALA A 594 0.62 33.54 6.44
CA ALA A 594 1.90 32.95 6.80
C ALA A 594 2.18 33.01 8.32
N GLY A 595 2.13 31.85 8.99
CA GLY A 595 2.35 31.70 10.43
C GLY A 595 1.09 31.66 11.29
N GLU A 596 -0.08 31.99 10.73
CA GLU A 596 -1.38 32.04 11.43
C GLU A 596 -1.78 30.67 11.98
N ARG A 597 -1.78 29.63 11.13
CA ARG A 597 -2.05 28.24 11.53
C ARG A 597 -1.18 27.77 12.70
N LYS A 598 0.11 28.13 12.69
CA LYS A 598 1.08 27.77 13.74
C LYS A 598 0.83 28.54 15.04
N ALA A 599 0.37 29.79 14.96
CA ALA A 599 -0.03 30.55 16.15
C ALA A 599 -1.26 29.94 16.82
N LEU A 600 -2.29 29.58 16.04
CA LEU A 600 -3.49 28.89 16.53
C LEU A 600 -3.15 27.55 17.20
N LEU A 601 -2.37 26.70 16.52
CA LEU A 601 -1.96 25.40 17.07
C LEU A 601 -1.02 25.54 18.27
N SER A 602 -0.19 26.59 18.33
CA SER A 602 0.61 26.90 19.53
C SER A 602 -0.27 27.28 20.73
N HIS A 603 -1.34 28.05 20.53
CA HIS A 603 -2.26 28.38 21.62
C HIS A 603 -3.09 27.18 22.06
N LEU A 604 -3.48 26.30 21.13
CA LEU A 604 -4.05 24.99 21.46
C LEU A 604 -3.07 24.16 22.31
N ALA A 605 -1.78 24.12 21.96
CA ALA A 605 -0.76 23.42 22.75
C ALA A 605 -0.64 23.96 24.19
N GLU A 606 -0.80 25.28 24.38
CA GLU A 606 -0.86 25.92 25.70
C GLU A 606 -2.08 25.47 26.49
N LEU A 607 -3.28 25.43 25.89
CA LEU A 607 -4.51 24.93 26.50
C LEU A 607 -4.41 23.45 26.90
N LEU A 608 -3.88 22.60 26.03
CA LEU A 608 -3.66 21.18 26.35
C LEU A 608 -2.61 21.02 27.47
N SER A 609 -1.60 21.89 27.51
CA SER A 609 -0.55 21.89 28.53
C SER A 609 -0.96 22.50 29.87
N SER A 610 -1.93 23.42 29.90
CA SER A 610 -2.43 24.02 31.14
C SER A 610 -3.19 23.00 31.99
N SER A 611 -3.88 22.06 31.32
CA SER A 611 -4.65 20.97 31.92
C SER A 611 -3.89 20.19 33.02
N SER A 612 -4.67 19.64 33.95
CA SER A 612 -4.12 18.80 35.03
C SER A 612 -3.46 17.55 34.45
N PRO A 613 -2.25 17.15 34.88
CA PRO A 613 -1.58 15.93 34.39
C PRO A 613 -2.37 14.63 34.59
N LYS A 614 -3.44 14.66 35.39
CA LYS A 614 -4.35 13.53 35.65
C LYS A 614 -5.52 13.42 34.66
N ILE A 615 -5.81 14.46 33.89
CA ILE A 615 -6.91 14.47 32.91
C ILE A 615 -6.39 13.83 31.63
N GLY A 616 -7.10 12.83 31.09
CA GLY A 616 -6.73 12.23 29.81
C GLY A 616 -6.86 13.22 28.65
N VAL A 617 -5.99 13.11 27.65
CA VAL A 617 -6.11 13.91 26.41
C VAL A 617 -6.14 12.96 25.22
N HIS A 618 -7.30 12.86 24.59
CA HIS A 618 -7.51 12.10 23.38
C HIS A 618 -7.50 13.02 22.16
N PHE A 619 -6.74 12.69 21.12
CA PHE A 619 -6.81 13.34 19.82
C PHE A 619 -7.39 12.37 18.80
N GLU A 620 -8.58 12.67 18.28
CA GLU A 620 -9.21 11.96 17.16
C GLU A 620 -8.66 12.54 15.86
N MET A 621 -7.94 11.72 15.11
CA MET A 621 -7.38 12.09 13.81
C MET A 621 -8.40 11.82 12.69
N ALA A 622 -8.49 12.77 11.76
CA ALA A 622 -9.32 12.69 10.57
C ALA A 622 -8.46 12.79 9.28
N SER A 623 -9.10 12.95 8.13
CA SER A 623 -8.46 12.83 6.81
C SER A 623 -7.55 14.02 6.45
N PHE A 624 -6.36 14.09 7.06
CA PHE A 624 -5.30 15.02 6.66
C PHE A 624 -4.61 14.56 5.36
N VAL A 625 -4.54 15.44 4.35
CA VAL A 625 -3.81 15.20 3.09
C VAL A 625 -2.69 16.20 2.82
N GLU A 626 -2.61 17.32 3.55
CA GLU A 626 -1.49 18.25 3.48
C GLU A 626 -0.34 17.77 4.37
N GLU A 627 0.87 17.68 3.82
CA GLU A 627 2.06 17.26 4.59
C GLU A 627 2.36 18.26 5.73
N SER A 628 2.15 19.56 5.48
CA SER A 628 2.61 20.61 6.40
C SER A 628 1.68 20.82 7.62
N ILE A 629 0.37 20.52 7.53
CA ILE A 629 -0.46 20.48 8.75
C ILE A 629 -0.11 19.27 9.61
N MET A 630 0.21 18.12 9.03
CA MET A 630 0.59 16.94 9.81
C MET A 630 1.93 17.14 10.53
N GLU A 631 2.88 17.87 9.94
CA GLU A 631 4.08 18.35 10.64
C GLU A 631 3.71 19.28 11.82
N ASP A 632 2.81 20.24 11.62
CA ASP A 632 2.34 21.13 12.70
C ASP A 632 1.63 20.34 13.82
N LEU A 633 0.79 19.36 13.51
CA LEU A 633 0.09 18.51 14.48
C LEU A 633 1.08 17.64 15.28
N LEU A 634 2.11 17.10 14.63
CA LEU A 634 3.21 16.38 15.28
C LEU A 634 4.03 17.27 16.22
N GLN A 635 4.07 18.58 15.97
CA GLN A 635 4.75 19.56 16.81
C GLN A 635 3.88 20.08 17.97
N TYR A 636 2.60 20.35 17.73
CA TYR A 636 1.74 21.15 18.63
C TYR A 636 0.58 20.38 19.29
N VAL A 637 0.18 19.21 18.79
CA VAL A 637 -1.01 18.48 19.30
C VAL A 637 -0.65 17.09 19.81
N VAL A 638 -0.03 16.27 18.97
CA VAL A 638 0.36 14.88 19.30
C VAL A 638 1.24 14.79 20.56
N PRO A 639 2.20 15.70 20.84
CA PRO A 639 2.99 15.66 22.07
C PRO A 639 2.20 15.89 23.37
N HIS A 640 0.96 16.38 23.28
CA HIS A 640 0.09 16.66 24.44
C HIS A 640 -1.06 15.65 24.59
N ALA A 641 -1.21 14.70 23.64
CA ALA A 641 -2.17 13.62 23.70
C ALA A 641 -1.59 12.36 24.39
N ASP A 642 -2.34 11.77 25.32
CA ASP A 642 -2.05 10.43 25.88
C ASP A 642 -2.91 9.32 25.26
N SER A 643 -3.88 9.68 24.41
CA SER A 643 -4.55 8.77 23.49
C SER A 643 -4.67 9.33 22.07
N LEU A 644 -4.54 8.46 21.06
CA LEU A 644 -4.90 8.74 19.66
C LEU A 644 -6.02 7.80 19.18
N GLY A 645 -6.88 8.32 18.29
CA GLY A 645 -7.86 7.55 17.51
C GLY A 645 -7.72 7.87 16.01
N MET A 646 -7.90 6.88 15.13
CA MET A 646 -7.70 7.00 13.68
C MET A 646 -8.24 5.78 12.90
N ASN A 647 -8.38 5.88 11.57
CA ASN A 647 -8.70 4.76 10.68
C ASN A 647 -7.47 4.22 9.91
N GLU A 648 -7.70 3.28 8.98
CA GLU A 648 -6.65 2.68 8.16
C GLU A 648 -5.95 3.62 7.15
N GLN A 649 -6.43 4.85 6.98
CA GLN A 649 -5.86 5.88 6.11
C GLN A 649 -4.88 6.79 6.87
N GLU A 650 -5.21 7.25 8.08
CA GLU A 650 -4.31 8.15 8.83
C GLU A 650 -3.16 7.39 9.49
N LEU A 651 -3.38 6.15 9.95
CA LEU A 651 -2.32 5.32 10.56
C LEU A 651 -1.06 5.18 9.68
N PRO A 652 -1.15 4.78 8.39
CA PRO A 652 0.02 4.75 7.52
C PRO A 652 0.61 6.14 7.26
N ASN A 653 -0.21 7.19 7.17
CA ASN A 653 0.28 8.56 6.90
C ASN A 653 1.08 9.13 8.09
N LEU A 654 0.55 9.00 9.30
CA LEU A 654 1.26 9.31 10.53
C LEU A 654 2.57 8.51 10.62
N LEU A 655 2.53 7.22 10.32
CA LEU A 655 3.73 6.38 10.36
C LEU A 655 4.78 6.76 9.30
N SER A 656 4.34 7.14 8.09
CA SER A 656 5.24 7.60 7.03
C SER A 656 5.98 8.88 7.44
N LEU A 657 5.28 9.86 8.01
CA LEU A 657 5.86 11.12 8.49
C LEU A 657 6.80 10.90 9.67
N LEU A 658 6.41 10.07 10.64
CA LEU A 658 7.28 9.64 11.75
C LEU A 658 8.56 8.91 11.30
N LYS A 659 8.64 8.50 10.02
CA LYS A 659 9.80 7.89 9.38
C LYS A 659 10.52 8.80 8.37
N GLY A 660 10.08 10.05 8.19
CA GLY A 660 10.65 10.97 7.20
C GLY A 660 10.37 10.53 5.76
N THR A 661 9.17 9.99 5.51
CA THR A 661 8.71 9.55 4.19
C THR A 661 7.35 10.17 3.87
N ASN A 662 7.07 10.41 2.58
CA ASN A 662 5.87 11.07 2.12
C ASN A 662 4.57 10.35 2.57
N ILE A 663 3.54 11.14 2.87
CA ILE A 663 2.18 10.66 3.08
C ILE A 663 1.58 10.04 1.80
N THR A 664 0.59 9.17 1.99
CA THR A 664 -0.12 8.47 0.92
C THR A 664 -1.60 8.85 0.92
N VAL A 665 -2.07 9.42 -0.19
CA VAL A 665 -3.47 9.89 -0.32
C VAL A 665 -4.48 8.72 -0.45
N LEU A 666 -4.00 7.48 -0.68
CA LEU A 666 -4.83 6.28 -0.86
C LEU A 666 -4.27 5.11 -0.02
N SER A 667 -5.10 4.49 0.81
CA SER A 667 -4.78 3.30 1.62
C SER A 667 -5.55 2.04 1.14
N ASP A 668 -5.13 0.86 1.63
CA ASP A 668 -5.84 -0.40 1.42
C ASP A 668 -7.18 -0.38 2.19
N PRO A 669 -8.35 -0.52 1.52
CA PRO A 669 -9.66 -0.53 2.17
C PRO A 669 -9.91 -1.69 3.16
N ASN A 670 -9.17 -2.79 3.04
CA ASN A 670 -9.37 -4.00 3.84
C ASN A 670 -8.01 -4.49 4.37
N PRO A 671 -7.32 -3.68 5.18
CA PRO A 671 -5.96 -3.96 5.57
C PRO A 671 -5.93 -5.23 6.45
N ARG A 672 -4.99 -6.14 6.17
CA ARG A 672 -4.79 -7.31 7.02
C ARG A 672 -4.47 -6.88 8.45
N VAL A 673 -5.13 -7.48 9.44
CA VAL A 673 -4.96 -7.22 10.88
C VAL A 673 -3.47 -7.14 11.27
N ALA A 674 -2.67 -8.10 10.82
CA ALA A 674 -1.22 -8.15 11.02
C ALA A 674 -0.49 -6.87 10.60
N THR A 675 -0.89 -6.24 9.49
CA THR A 675 -0.32 -5.00 8.99
C THR A 675 -0.66 -3.83 9.89
N VAL A 676 -1.93 -3.68 10.27
CA VAL A 676 -2.40 -2.62 11.16
C VAL A 676 -1.74 -2.72 12.52
N LEU A 677 -1.66 -3.93 13.10
CA LEU A 677 -0.99 -4.14 14.38
C LEU A 677 0.51 -3.82 14.31
N ASP A 678 1.23 -4.22 13.26
CA ASP A 678 2.64 -3.85 13.07
C ASP A 678 2.84 -2.32 12.96
N GLN A 679 1.92 -1.61 12.29
CA GLN A 679 1.94 -0.15 12.18
C GLN A 679 1.63 0.52 13.52
N MET A 680 0.60 0.07 14.25
CA MET A 680 0.22 0.56 15.58
C MET A 680 1.37 0.45 16.57
N ARG A 681 2.04 -0.71 16.64
CA ARG A 681 3.21 -0.93 17.51
C ARG A 681 4.34 0.03 17.18
N GLU A 682 4.59 0.26 15.89
CA GLU A 682 5.67 1.14 15.44
C GLU A 682 5.38 2.62 15.72
N VAL A 683 4.14 3.09 15.53
CA VAL A 683 3.70 4.43 15.95
C VAL A 683 3.84 4.60 17.46
N TYR A 684 3.33 3.64 18.26
CA TYR A 684 3.47 3.64 19.71
C TYR A 684 4.94 3.68 20.15
N ARG A 685 5.81 2.90 19.49
CA ARG A 685 7.25 2.85 19.77
C ARG A 685 7.95 4.16 19.43
N ILE A 686 7.65 4.78 18.29
CA ILE A 686 8.30 6.03 17.86
C ILE A 686 7.87 7.18 18.78
N LEU A 687 6.57 7.41 18.95
CA LEU A 687 6.06 8.51 19.79
C LEU A 687 6.55 8.39 21.25
N ASN A 688 6.50 7.19 21.83
CA ASN A 688 7.03 6.97 23.18
C ASN A 688 8.56 6.98 23.27
N LYS A 689 9.29 6.92 22.15
CA LYS A 689 10.73 7.23 22.11
C LYS A 689 10.93 8.74 22.11
N CYS A 690 10.25 9.48 21.24
CA CYS A 690 10.31 10.94 21.16
C CYS A 690 10.00 11.60 22.52
N TYR A 691 8.96 11.12 23.22
CA TYR A 691 8.66 11.55 24.60
C TYR A 691 9.85 11.32 25.56
N LYS A 692 10.47 10.13 25.54
CA LYS A 692 11.62 9.81 26.42
C LYS A 692 12.82 10.69 26.13
N ASP A 693 13.09 10.98 24.86
CA ASP A 693 14.21 11.80 24.44
C ASP A 693 13.96 13.28 24.80
N ALA A 694 12.76 13.82 24.57
CA ALA A 694 12.38 15.18 25.00
C ALA A 694 12.48 15.39 26.53
N VAL A 695 12.05 14.41 27.33
CA VAL A 695 12.18 14.45 28.80
C VAL A 695 13.64 14.36 29.25
N ARG A 696 14.51 13.65 28.52
CA ARG A 696 15.95 13.53 28.84
C ARG A 696 16.74 14.79 28.53
N GLU A 697 16.44 15.44 27.41
CA GLU A 697 17.16 16.62 26.96
C GLU A 697 16.84 17.90 27.76
N GLY A 698 15.80 17.86 28.62
CA GLY A 698 15.29 19.05 29.30
C GLY A 698 14.66 20.07 28.33
N ASN A 699 14.44 19.64 27.09
CA ASN A 699 14.03 20.46 25.94
C ASN A 699 12.53 20.76 25.93
N THR A 700 11.84 20.55 27.06
CA THR A 700 10.39 20.73 27.18
C THR A 700 9.97 22.19 27.25
N GLY A 701 10.89 23.14 27.48
CA GLY A 701 10.59 24.58 27.48
C GLY A 701 9.60 25.06 28.56
N GLY A 702 9.19 24.20 29.48
CA GLY A 702 8.07 24.42 30.42
C GLY A 702 6.76 23.74 29.98
N THR A 703 6.65 23.32 28.71
CA THR A 703 5.50 22.68 28.10
C THR A 703 5.34 21.23 28.57
N LYS A 704 4.12 20.82 28.96
CA LYS A 704 3.85 19.47 29.52
C LYS A 704 3.61 18.45 28.40
N VAL A 705 4.66 17.76 27.97
CA VAL A 705 4.52 16.60 27.05
C VAL A 705 3.91 15.38 27.75
N LYS A 706 3.16 14.57 27.00
CA LYS A 706 2.51 13.34 27.47
C LYS A 706 3.10 12.09 26.84
N LEU A 707 3.01 10.98 27.58
CA LEU A 707 3.33 9.64 27.08
C LEU A 707 2.08 9.07 26.38
N LEU A 708 2.23 8.50 25.18
CA LEU A 708 1.12 7.80 24.54
C LEU A 708 0.81 6.50 25.30
N THR A 709 -0.41 6.41 25.83
CA THR A 709 -0.86 5.28 26.65
C THR A 709 -2.05 4.53 26.07
N ARG A 710 -2.73 5.08 25.06
CA ARG A 710 -3.81 4.41 24.32
C ARG A 710 -3.75 4.73 22.82
N LEU A 711 -3.88 3.73 21.97
CA LEU A 711 -4.01 3.90 20.52
C LEU A 711 -5.16 3.03 20.02
N HIS A 712 -6.19 3.65 19.46
CA HIS A 712 -7.35 2.97 18.88
C HIS A 712 -7.29 3.17 17.35
N VAL A 713 -7.27 2.06 16.61
CA VAL A 713 -7.47 2.07 15.16
C VAL A 713 -8.81 1.40 14.84
N HIS A 714 -9.68 2.14 14.17
CA HIS A 714 -10.99 1.68 13.72
C HIS A 714 -10.96 1.40 12.22
N THR A 715 -11.36 0.20 11.81
CA THR A 715 -11.44 -0.17 10.38
C THR A 715 -12.82 -0.71 10.05
N LEU A 716 -13.14 -0.82 8.75
CA LEU A 716 -14.37 -1.46 8.29
C LEU A 716 -14.52 -2.90 8.81
N ALA A 717 -13.44 -3.68 8.86
CA ALA A 717 -13.50 -5.11 9.15
C ALA A 717 -13.32 -5.46 10.64
N PHE A 718 -12.55 -4.67 11.39
CA PHE A 718 -12.23 -4.91 12.79
C PHE A 718 -11.85 -3.62 13.54
N GLN A 719 -11.90 -3.71 14.87
CA GLN A 719 -11.45 -2.68 15.80
C GLN A 719 -10.19 -3.18 16.51
N ALA A 720 -9.18 -2.33 16.66
CA ALA A 720 -7.95 -2.65 17.39
C ALA A 720 -7.60 -1.54 18.40
N ILE A 721 -7.34 -1.91 19.66
CA ILE A 721 -6.96 -0.97 20.73
C ILE A 721 -5.71 -1.49 21.45
N ILE A 722 -4.68 -0.64 21.52
CA ILE A 722 -3.53 -0.76 22.42
C ILE A 722 -3.82 0.06 23.69
N VAL A 723 -3.59 -0.53 24.87
CA VAL A 723 -3.62 0.16 26.17
C VAL A 723 -2.39 -0.20 27.00
N LYS A 724 -1.62 0.82 27.42
CA LYS A 724 -0.47 0.65 28.30
C LYS A 724 -0.90 0.14 29.68
N HIS A 725 -0.20 -0.88 30.18
CA HIS A 725 -0.44 -1.41 31.52
C HIS A 725 -0.20 -0.34 32.61
N GLY A 726 -1.13 -0.27 33.56
CA GLY A 726 -1.09 0.73 34.65
C GLY A 726 -1.41 2.17 34.23
N SER A 727 -1.88 2.40 33.01
CA SER A 727 -2.47 3.68 32.60
C SER A 727 -3.88 3.86 33.17
N GLN A 728 -4.46 5.05 32.98
CA GLN A 728 -5.81 5.39 33.44
C GLN A 728 -6.94 4.65 32.67
N TRP A 729 -6.64 4.15 31.47
CA TRP A 729 -7.61 3.55 30.57
C TRP A 729 -8.03 2.16 31.04
N LYS A 730 -9.32 2.00 31.33
CA LYS A 730 -9.91 0.76 31.85
C LYS A 730 -10.47 -0.10 30.72
N ASN A 731 -10.90 -1.32 31.07
CA ASN A 731 -11.89 -2.11 30.34
C ASN A 731 -11.65 -2.35 28.83
N THR A 732 -10.39 -2.44 28.37
CA THR A 732 -10.00 -2.50 26.95
C THR A 732 -10.89 -3.41 26.11
N MET A 733 -11.07 -4.67 26.54
CA MET A 733 -11.89 -5.68 25.86
C MET A 733 -13.36 -5.24 25.67
N SER A 734 -13.98 -4.62 26.68
CA SER A 734 -15.37 -4.15 26.60
C SER A 734 -15.47 -2.92 25.69
N ALA A 735 -14.48 -2.03 25.73
CA ALA A 735 -14.39 -0.87 24.83
C ALA A 735 -14.21 -1.29 23.38
N THR A 736 -13.36 -2.29 23.08
CA THR A 736 -13.21 -2.83 21.71
C THR A 736 -14.50 -3.50 21.21
N ALA A 737 -15.24 -4.20 22.09
CA ALA A 737 -16.56 -4.74 21.74
C ALA A 737 -17.58 -3.62 21.46
N LYS A 738 -17.62 -2.59 22.30
CA LYS A 738 -18.51 -1.43 22.17
C LYS A 738 -18.25 -0.66 20.88
N ALA A 739 -16.98 -0.40 20.57
CA ALA A 739 -16.52 0.18 19.30
C ALA A 739 -17.04 -0.62 18.10
N SER A 740 -16.86 -1.96 18.12
CA SER A 740 -17.31 -2.86 17.04
C SER A 740 -18.84 -2.82 16.82
N LEU A 741 -19.61 -2.92 17.90
CA LEU A 741 -21.07 -2.89 17.84
C LEU A 741 -21.60 -1.51 17.40
N THR A 742 -20.95 -0.43 17.84
CA THR A 742 -21.33 0.94 17.47
C THR A 742 -21.09 1.21 15.98
N ALA A 743 -20.05 0.63 15.38
CA ALA A 743 -19.82 0.71 13.94
C ALA A 743 -21.02 0.18 13.14
N ASN A 744 -21.59 -0.96 13.54
CA ASN A 744 -22.83 -1.47 12.91
C ASN A 744 -24.02 -0.55 13.19
N ARG A 745 -24.28 -0.24 14.47
CA ARG A 745 -25.45 0.54 14.90
C ARG A 745 -25.55 1.89 14.21
N HIS A 746 -24.42 2.60 14.10
CA HIS A 746 -24.34 3.88 13.39
C HIS A 746 -24.61 3.71 11.90
N VAL A 747 -23.91 2.80 11.23
CA VAL A 747 -23.99 2.64 9.77
C VAL A 747 -25.34 2.08 9.32
N CYS A 748 -25.99 1.22 10.11
CA CYS A 748 -27.35 0.74 9.88
C CYS A 748 -28.45 1.70 10.38
N GLY A 749 -28.12 2.79 11.08
CA GLY A 749 -29.10 3.72 11.65
C GLY A 749 -30.02 3.11 12.72
N SER A 750 -29.56 2.10 13.47
CA SER A 750 -30.36 1.32 14.41
C SER A 750 -29.58 1.01 15.70
N ASN A 751 -30.24 1.09 16.86
CA ASN A 751 -29.64 0.67 18.13
C ASN A 751 -29.54 -0.87 18.27
N ASP A 752 -30.46 -1.58 17.61
CA ASP A 752 -30.46 -3.04 17.52
C ASP A 752 -29.75 -3.50 16.25
N ILE A 753 -28.97 -4.58 16.35
CA ILE A 753 -28.22 -5.16 15.24
C ILE A 753 -29.04 -6.29 14.62
N ASP A 754 -29.54 -6.05 13.42
CA ASP A 754 -30.22 -7.05 12.59
C ASP A 754 -29.17 -7.90 11.87
N THR A 755 -29.08 -9.20 12.23
CA THR A 755 -28.09 -10.11 11.63
C THR A 755 -28.38 -10.41 10.16
N THR A 756 -29.62 -10.22 9.68
CA THR A 756 -29.93 -10.32 8.24
C THR A 756 -29.33 -9.18 7.41
N LYS A 757 -28.98 -8.06 8.08
CA LYS A 757 -28.37 -6.86 7.50
C LYS A 757 -26.90 -6.68 7.89
N ALA A 758 -26.27 -7.73 8.40
CA ALA A 758 -24.89 -7.69 8.86
C ALA A 758 -24.04 -8.78 8.21
N ARG A 759 -22.76 -8.50 8.01
CA ARG A 759 -21.80 -9.46 7.46
C ARG A 759 -20.46 -9.38 8.19
N LEU A 760 -19.94 -10.54 8.56
CA LEU A 760 -18.56 -10.69 9.01
C LEU A 760 -17.63 -10.77 7.79
N ILE A 761 -16.69 -9.84 7.68
CA ILE A 761 -15.69 -9.79 6.60
C ILE A 761 -14.24 -10.02 7.09
N MET A 762 -14.03 -10.07 8.40
CA MET A 762 -12.75 -10.44 9.01
C MET A 762 -12.49 -11.94 8.83
N ASP A 763 -11.25 -12.31 8.51
CA ASP A 763 -10.83 -13.72 8.37
C ASP A 763 -11.14 -14.53 9.64
N ASP A 764 -11.46 -15.82 9.47
CA ASP A 764 -11.64 -16.81 10.56
C ASP A 764 -10.41 -16.95 11.50
N SER A 765 -9.28 -16.35 11.13
CA SER A 765 -8.05 -16.33 11.92
C SER A 765 -7.05 -15.32 11.36
N PHE A 766 -6.35 -14.59 12.22
CA PHE A 766 -5.39 -13.56 11.84
C PHE A 766 -4.03 -13.76 12.50
N SER A 767 -2.95 -13.33 11.84
CA SER A 767 -1.61 -13.29 12.46
C SER A 767 -1.44 -12.01 13.27
N VAL A 768 -0.75 -12.06 14.40
CA VAL A 768 -0.51 -10.88 15.25
C VAL A 768 0.55 -9.93 14.66
N SER A 769 1.37 -10.41 13.73
CA SER A 769 2.39 -9.64 12.99
C SER A 769 2.62 -10.26 11.60
N ARG A 770 3.20 -9.49 10.67
CA ARG A 770 3.63 -9.95 9.34
C ARG A 770 4.94 -10.75 9.36
N GLN A 771 5.63 -10.82 10.50
CA GLN A 771 6.88 -11.57 10.64
C GLN A 771 6.68 -13.08 10.46
N GLU A 772 7.66 -13.76 9.87
CA GLU A 772 7.62 -15.21 9.67
C GLU A 772 7.63 -15.95 11.01
N GLY A 773 6.78 -16.96 11.16
CA GLY A 773 6.58 -17.67 12.43
C GLY A 773 5.71 -16.94 13.46
N SER A 774 5.14 -15.77 13.14
CA SER A 774 4.23 -15.04 14.04
C SER A 774 3.01 -15.87 14.46
N GLN A 775 2.58 -15.70 15.72
CA GLN A 775 1.39 -16.35 16.26
C GLN A 775 0.13 -16.01 15.45
N ARG A 776 -0.71 -17.02 15.22
CA ARG A 776 -2.01 -16.87 14.57
C ARG A 776 -3.13 -17.12 15.58
N ILE A 777 -4.07 -16.18 15.69
CA ILE A 777 -5.21 -16.22 16.60
C ILE A 777 -6.46 -16.64 15.81
N PRO A 778 -7.19 -17.69 16.25
CA PRO A 778 -8.50 -18.04 15.69
C PRO A 778 -9.59 -17.07 16.16
N LEU A 779 -10.54 -16.76 15.28
CA LEU A 779 -11.73 -16.01 15.66
C LEU A 779 -12.73 -16.95 16.34
N GLU A 780 -12.73 -16.95 17.67
CA GLU A 780 -13.64 -17.77 18.48
C GLU A 780 -15.02 -17.09 18.60
N GLU A 781 -16.07 -17.72 18.07
CA GLU A 781 -17.44 -17.17 18.07
C GLU A 781 -17.98 -16.86 19.49
N THR A 782 -17.56 -17.66 20.47
CA THR A 782 -17.93 -17.51 21.89
C THR A 782 -17.06 -16.50 22.64
N LYS A 783 -15.96 -16.05 22.02
CA LYS A 783 -15.00 -15.05 22.55
C LYS A 783 -14.44 -14.19 21.41
N PRO A 784 -15.29 -13.39 20.72
CA PRO A 784 -14.90 -12.70 19.49
C PRO A 784 -13.90 -11.56 19.72
N VAL A 785 -13.78 -11.06 20.96
CA VAL A 785 -12.72 -10.11 21.33
C VAL A 785 -11.47 -10.87 21.77
N SER A 786 -10.44 -10.78 20.94
CA SER A 786 -9.12 -11.36 21.18
C SER A 786 -8.23 -10.33 21.86
N CYS A 787 -7.92 -10.52 23.14
CA CYS A 787 -6.96 -9.69 23.88
C CYS A 787 -5.74 -10.49 24.34
N TRP A 788 -4.57 -9.89 24.27
CA TRP A 788 -3.30 -10.45 24.76
C TRP A 788 -2.36 -9.33 25.23
N ALA A 789 -1.41 -9.69 26.10
CA ALA A 789 -0.38 -8.77 26.59
C ALA A 789 0.90 -8.85 25.74
N GLU A 790 1.53 -7.71 25.54
CA GLU A 790 2.88 -7.52 25.02
C GLU A 790 3.68 -6.64 26.01
N ASP A 791 4.98 -6.40 25.76
CA ASP A 791 5.97 -5.82 26.67
C ASP A 791 5.44 -4.92 27.82
N ASP A 792 4.78 -3.80 27.48
CA ASP A 792 4.23 -2.84 28.44
C ASP A 792 2.76 -2.45 28.18
N TYR A 793 2.05 -3.20 27.34
CA TYR A 793 0.67 -2.91 26.93
C TYR A 793 -0.16 -4.17 26.58
N GLU A 794 -1.47 -4.05 26.73
CA GLU A 794 -2.46 -4.98 26.17
C GLU A 794 -2.84 -4.55 24.75
N ILE A 795 -3.03 -5.52 23.85
CA ILE A 795 -3.75 -5.34 22.58
C ILE A 795 -5.07 -6.08 22.67
N CYS A 796 -6.18 -5.44 22.27
CA CYS A 796 -7.46 -6.07 22.01
C CYS A 796 -7.90 -5.86 20.56
N VAL A 797 -8.39 -6.92 19.91
CA VAL A 797 -8.97 -6.89 18.57
C VAL A 797 -10.38 -7.49 18.59
N ALA A 798 -11.36 -6.84 17.97
CA ALA A 798 -12.72 -7.36 17.78
C ALA A 798 -13.16 -7.25 16.31
N PRO A 799 -13.86 -8.25 15.74
CA PRO A 799 -14.46 -8.15 14.42
C PRO A 799 -15.56 -7.08 14.41
N VAL A 800 -15.76 -6.41 13.28
CA VAL A 800 -16.95 -5.59 13.02
C VAL A 800 -18.00 -6.45 12.30
N LEU A 801 -19.26 -6.28 12.71
CA LEU A 801 -20.40 -6.81 11.96
C LEU A 801 -20.81 -5.76 10.92
N VAL A 802 -20.29 -5.85 9.70
CA VAL A 802 -20.43 -4.79 8.70
C VAL A 802 -21.87 -4.70 8.22
N CYS A 803 -22.46 -3.52 8.28
CA CYS A 803 -23.81 -3.26 7.79
C CYS A 803 -23.87 -3.46 6.27
N THR A 804 -24.84 -4.23 5.76
CA THR A 804 -25.05 -4.46 4.32
C THR A 804 -26.07 -3.49 3.71
N GLU A 805 -26.94 -2.89 4.53
CA GLU A 805 -27.88 -1.83 4.15
C GLU A 805 -27.48 -0.50 4.82
N VAL A 806 -26.58 0.23 4.17
CA VAL A 806 -26.03 1.48 4.70
C VAL A 806 -27.08 2.58 4.78
N TYR A 807 -27.31 3.10 5.99
CA TYR A 807 -28.04 4.34 6.24
C TYR A 807 -27.11 5.56 6.09
N GLN A 808 -25.98 5.59 6.80
CA GLN A 808 -25.02 6.71 6.78
C GLN A 808 -23.58 6.25 7.05
N THR A 809 -22.60 6.82 6.33
CA THR A 809 -21.17 6.53 6.58
C THR A 809 -20.43 7.67 7.30
N ALA A 810 -20.85 8.92 7.11
CA ALA A 810 -20.31 10.10 7.78
C ALA A 810 -20.42 10.00 9.31
N GLY A 811 -19.40 10.47 10.03
CA GLY A 811 -19.30 10.38 11.50
C GLY A 811 -19.03 8.97 12.07
N GLY A 812 -18.77 7.97 11.22
CA GLY A 812 -18.61 6.57 11.64
C GLY A 812 -17.44 6.34 12.60
N GLY A 813 -16.26 6.91 12.29
CA GLY A 813 -15.08 6.83 13.16
C GLY A 813 -15.31 7.51 14.51
N ASP A 814 -15.81 8.75 14.48
CA ASP A 814 -16.14 9.57 15.65
C ASP A 814 -17.07 8.84 16.63
N ASN A 815 -18.13 8.23 16.11
CA ASN A 815 -19.07 7.44 16.91
C ASN A 815 -18.40 6.22 17.54
N VAL A 816 -17.52 5.54 16.81
CA VAL A 816 -16.80 4.34 17.26
C VAL A 816 -15.76 4.68 18.33
N SER A 817 -14.97 5.73 18.12
CA SER A 817 -14.00 6.25 19.09
C SER A 817 -14.67 6.75 20.36
N ALA A 818 -15.71 7.58 20.24
CA ALA A 818 -16.48 8.09 21.36
C ALA A 818 -17.11 6.98 22.19
N ALA A 819 -17.82 6.04 21.56
CA ALA A 819 -18.46 4.94 22.29
C ALA A 819 -17.44 4.01 22.97
N GLY A 820 -16.27 3.80 22.35
CA GLY A 820 -15.16 3.07 22.97
C GLY A 820 -14.62 3.79 24.21
N LEU A 821 -14.32 5.09 24.10
CA LEU A 821 -13.74 5.91 25.17
C LEU A 821 -14.58 5.92 26.46
N VAL A 822 -15.91 6.02 26.35
CA VAL A 822 -16.81 6.10 27.51
C VAL A 822 -16.71 4.87 28.44
N LEU A 823 -16.33 3.70 27.93
CA LEU A 823 -16.09 2.52 28.78
C LEU A 823 -14.69 2.47 29.41
N GLN A 824 -13.76 3.36 29.01
CA GLN A 824 -12.37 3.36 29.44
C GLN A 824 -12.03 4.46 30.46
N ILE A 825 -12.90 5.46 30.61
CA ILE A 825 -12.87 6.48 31.66
C ILE A 825 -13.58 5.99 32.93
#